data_AF-A0A7G9LC84-F1
#
_entry.id   AF-A0A7G9LC84-F1
#
_cell.length_a   1.000
_cell.length_b   1.000
_cell.length_c   1.000
_cell.angle_alpha   90.00
_cell.angle_beta   90.00
_cell.angle_gamma   90.00
#
_symmetry.space_group_name_H-M   'P 1'
#
loop_
_entity.id
_entity.type
_entity.pdbx_description
1 polymer ?
#
loop_
_entity_poly.entity_id
_entity_poly.type
_entity_poly.pdbx_seq_one_letter_code
_entity_poly.pdbx_strand_id
1 'polypeptide(L)'
;MKTDISKVNPKENIIIKGARLHNLKNIDVVIPRNKLVVITGLSGSGKSSLAFDTLYAEGQRRYVESLSSYARQFLGKLHKPKVDYIKGIAPAIAIEQKVNSTNPRSTVGTSTEIYDYIKLLYARIGRTISPISGQEVKKDTVSDVVNFIKKFEQKTKLLLLAPVTINEDRDLKTVLQVLEQQGYARLKWNDKVYRIGDFPQKDFKNEALFLVVDRIVTKDDEDFYNRLADAIQTAFFEGKGICFIENLADNKVSEFSNQFDLDGMSFLEPNTHLFSFNNPYGACPTCEGYGNVIGIDEDLVIPNTGLSIMEDAIFPFKTPSYIHYKEDLIDVAYKFDIPIHKPWFQLTEKQQELVWSGNKSFNGIQHFFTVLEEKSYKIQNRVMLSRYRGKTKCTTCNGKRLRKETDYVKINEKTISDLVTLPLDELSVFFKNLKLDKYEEKIGKRLLTEINNRLQFLTNVGLNYLTINRTSNTLSGGESQRINLATSLGSSLVGSMYILDEPSIGLHPKDTERLIGVLKDLRDLGNTVVVVEHDEDIMKEADYIIDIGPEAGTFGGHVVAEGTFKEILKSDSLTAQYLNDDLRIEVPTKRRTSKNNIQIIGAREHNLKNIDVTFPLNCLSVITGVSGSGKSTLVKNILYPSMQKKLNGYGDKIGQHTDIKGSFETIKHVEFIDQNPIGRSSRSNPVTYIKAYDDIRALFSNQKLSKIRNYKPKHFSFNVEGGRCEVCKGEGEVTIEMQFMADVHLECDVCNGKRFKKEVLEVKFDGKSIDDILNLTIDDAVEFFSENLVTKIAQKLKPLQDVGLGYVQLGQSSSTLSGGEAQRIKLASFLVKGNTKDKALFIFDEPTTGLHFHDIQKLLASFNALIDKGHSIIVIEHNIELIKCADYIIDLGLEGGKNGGKLIFQGTPEELARNKESYTAKYLAEKLVF
;
A
#
# COMPACT_ATOMS: atom_id res chain seq x y z
N MET A 1 22.84 -1.43 -37.84
CA MET A 1 22.49 -2.36 -38.94
C MET A 1 21.10 -2.90 -38.66
N LYS A 2 20.13 -2.81 -39.59
CA LYS A 2 18.78 -3.38 -39.36
C LYS A 2 18.87 -4.90 -39.37
N THR A 3 18.55 -5.54 -38.24
CA THR A 3 18.52 -6.98 -38.08
C THR A 3 17.47 -7.58 -39.02
N ASP A 4 17.86 -8.56 -39.85
CA ASP A 4 16.90 -9.27 -40.71
C ASP A 4 16.03 -10.20 -39.87
N ILE A 5 14.85 -9.70 -39.49
CA ILE A 5 13.90 -10.38 -38.60
C ILE A 5 13.51 -11.77 -39.09
N SER A 6 13.54 -12.01 -40.40
CA SER A 6 13.17 -13.31 -40.97
C SER A 6 14.11 -14.45 -40.56
N LYS A 7 15.36 -14.12 -40.18
CA LYS A 7 16.40 -15.07 -39.79
C LYS A 7 16.56 -15.22 -38.28
N VAL A 8 15.83 -14.44 -37.49
CA VAL A 8 15.92 -14.44 -36.03
C VAL A 8 15.15 -15.64 -35.45
N ASN A 9 15.80 -16.38 -34.54
CA ASN A 9 15.19 -17.54 -33.89
C ASN A 9 14.13 -17.11 -32.86
N PRO A 10 12.84 -17.49 -33.03
CA PRO A 10 11.77 -17.16 -32.09
C PRO A 10 11.82 -17.94 -30.77
N LYS A 11 12.69 -18.95 -30.65
CA LYS A 11 12.93 -19.65 -29.39
C LYS A 11 13.80 -18.84 -28.44
N GLU A 12 14.72 -18.05 -28.99
CA GLU A 12 15.68 -17.23 -28.24
C GLU A 12 15.25 -15.77 -28.15
N ASN A 13 14.32 -15.33 -28.99
CA ASN A 13 13.89 -13.94 -29.08
C ASN A 13 12.37 -13.81 -29.18
N ILE A 14 11.84 -12.74 -28.62
CA ILE A 14 10.49 -12.25 -28.89
C ILE A 14 10.59 -11.32 -30.09
N ILE A 15 9.83 -11.64 -31.14
CA ILE A 15 9.90 -10.95 -32.43
C ILE A 15 8.58 -10.24 -32.65
N ILE A 16 8.63 -8.92 -32.77
CA ILE A 16 7.49 -8.05 -33.07
C ILE A 16 7.67 -7.53 -34.48
N LYS A 17 6.67 -7.74 -35.34
CA LYS A 17 6.65 -7.18 -36.69
C LYS A 17 5.47 -6.22 -36.87
N GLY A 18 5.75 -5.05 -37.41
CA GLY A 18 4.75 -4.07 -37.84
C GLY A 18 3.87 -3.54 -36.71
N ALA A 19 4.45 -3.16 -35.58
CA ALA A 19 3.70 -2.55 -34.47
C ALA A 19 3.24 -1.13 -34.82
N ARG A 20 1.92 -0.90 -34.74
CA ARG A 20 1.20 0.30 -35.21
C ARG A 20 0.20 0.84 -34.19
N LEU A 21 0.36 0.46 -32.92
CA LEU A 21 -0.54 0.94 -31.88
C LEU A 21 -0.17 2.38 -31.47
N HIS A 22 -1.17 3.21 -31.22
CA HIS A 22 -1.00 4.65 -30.95
C HIS A 22 -0.14 5.35 -32.00
N ASN A 23 1.02 5.90 -31.61
CA ASN A 23 1.93 6.62 -32.50
C ASN A 23 3.04 5.73 -33.11
N LEU A 24 3.08 4.43 -32.81
CA LEU A 24 4.10 3.51 -33.36
C LEU A 24 4.03 3.45 -34.89
N LYS A 25 5.18 3.60 -35.55
CA LYS A 25 5.30 3.80 -37.00
C LYS A 25 5.63 2.53 -37.75
N ASN A 26 4.80 1.50 -37.54
CA ASN A 26 4.99 0.16 -38.13
C ASN A 26 6.38 -0.42 -37.81
N ILE A 27 6.73 -0.38 -36.53
CA ILE A 27 8.09 -0.75 -36.09
C ILE A 27 8.25 -2.26 -35.95
N ASP A 28 9.51 -2.65 -36.15
CA ASP A 28 10.00 -4.01 -36.21
C ASP A 28 11.05 -4.13 -35.09
N VAL A 29 10.81 -5.00 -34.10
CA VAL A 29 11.59 -5.05 -32.85
C VAL A 29 11.91 -6.50 -32.49
N VAL A 30 13.15 -6.74 -32.07
CA VAL A 30 13.62 -8.02 -31.57
C VAL A 30 14.04 -7.85 -30.11
N ILE A 31 13.42 -8.61 -29.22
CA ILE A 31 13.70 -8.59 -27.78
C ILE A 31 14.33 -9.93 -27.39
N PRO A 32 15.57 -9.96 -26.90
CA PRO A 32 16.20 -11.22 -26.48
C PRO A 32 15.51 -11.79 -25.24
N ARG A 33 15.28 -13.11 -25.22
CA ARG A 33 14.67 -13.79 -24.07
C ARG A 33 15.71 -14.01 -22.96
N ASN A 34 15.22 -14.09 -21.73
CA ASN A 34 16.03 -14.32 -20.52
C ASN A 34 17.07 -13.22 -20.30
N LYS A 35 16.76 -12.00 -20.73
CA LYS A 35 17.58 -10.80 -20.63
C LYS A 35 16.83 -9.70 -19.89
N LEU A 36 17.59 -8.78 -19.30
CA LEU A 36 17.11 -7.50 -18.79
C LEU A 36 17.14 -6.50 -19.95
N VAL A 37 15.96 -6.15 -20.45
CA VAL A 37 15.77 -5.26 -21.61
C VAL A 37 15.18 -3.95 -21.13
N VAL A 38 15.84 -2.83 -21.44
CA VAL A 38 15.34 -1.49 -21.11
C VAL A 38 14.78 -0.82 -22.36
N ILE A 39 13.55 -0.32 -22.27
CA ILE A 39 12.95 0.54 -23.29
C ILE A 39 13.03 1.99 -22.79
N THR A 40 13.74 2.83 -23.54
CA THR A 40 13.99 4.24 -23.18
C THR A 40 13.58 5.19 -24.32
N GLY A 41 13.78 6.49 -24.11
CA GLY A 41 13.43 7.57 -25.04
C GLY A 41 12.42 8.56 -24.46
N LEU A 42 12.09 9.65 -25.17
CA LEU A 42 11.30 10.79 -24.64
C LEU A 42 9.91 10.44 -24.05
N SER A 43 9.40 11.31 -23.16
CA SER A 43 7.99 11.23 -22.70
C SER A 43 7.05 11.28 -23.90
N GLY A 44 6.16 10.29 -24.06
CA GLY A 44 5.26 10.21 -25.22
C GLY A 44 5.90 9.70 -26.53
N SER A 45 7.13 9.16 -26.51
CA SER A 45 7.76 8.61 -27.71
C SER A 45 7.15 7.29 -28.21
N GLY A 46 6.40 6.58 -27.36
CA GLY A 46 5.77 5.28 -27.71
C GLY A 46 6.26 4.10 -26.87
N LYS A 47 7.07 4.33 -25.81
CA LYS A 47 7.58 3.30 -24.89
C LYS A 47 6.47 2.42 -24.29
N SER A 48 5.50 3.03 -23.61
CA SER A 48 4.39 2.31 -22.98
C SER A 48 3.49 1.64 -24.01
N SER A 49 3.33 2.24 -25.19
CA SER A 49 2.58 1.62 -26.30
C SER A 49 3.23 0.34 -26.82
N LEU A 50 4.57 0.25 -26.82
CA LEU A 50 5.28 -0.97 -27.15
C LEU A 50 5.25 -1.98 -25.98
N ALA A 51 5.57 -1.52 -24.77
CA ALA A 51 5.71 -2.38 -23.60
C ALA A 51 4.37 -2.91 -23.07
N PHE A 52 3.43 -2.02 -22.76
CA PHE A 52 2.17 -2.40 -22.10
C PHE A 52 1.07 -2.70 -23.11
N ASP A 53 0.79 -1.76 -24.00
CA ASP A 53 -0.37 -1.86 -24.89
C ASP A 53 -0.16 -2.87 -26.04
N THR A 54 1.09 -3.24 -26.32
CA THR A 54 1.45 -4.26 -27.33
C THR A 54 1.95 -5.55 -26.70
N LEU A 55 3.09 -5.54 -25.99
CA LEU A 55 3.72 -6.76 -25.46
C LEU A 55 2.92 -7.38 -24.31
N TYR A 56 2.64 -6.63 -23.25
CA TYR A 56 1.86 -7.14 -22.12
C TYR A 56 0.46 -7.55 -22.55
N ALA A 57 -0.24 -6.69 -23.29
CA ALA A 57 -1.59 -6.97 -23.77
C ALA A 57 -1.65 -8.27 -24.58
N GLU A 58 -0.72 -8.50 -25.51
CA GLU A 58 -0.70 -9.73 -26.31
C GLU A 58 -0.28 -10.96 -25.48
N GLY A 59 0.68 -10.82 -24.57
CA GLY A 59 1.15 -11.91 -23.71
C GLY A 59 0.06 -12.36 -22.73
N GLN A 60 -0.63 -11.40 -22.11
CA GLN A 60 -1.76 -11.66 -21.23
C GLN A 60 -2.94 -12.25 -22.01
N ARG A 61 -3.34 -11.66 -23.14
CA ARG A 61 -4.45 -12.16 -23.97
C ARG A 61 -4.23 -13.62 -24.37
N ARG A 62 -3.06 -13.97 -24.90
CA ARG A 62 -2.75 -15.35 -25.31
C ARG A 62 -2.79 -16.33 -24.15
N TYR A 63 -2.32 -15.92 -22.98
CA TYR A 63 -2.39 -16.75 -21.78
C TYR A 63 -3.84 -16.96 -21.33
N VAL A 64 -4.63 -15.90 -21.22
CA VAL A 64 -6.02 -16.00 -20.75
C VAL A 64 -6.92 -16.75 -21.76
N GLU A 65 -6.69 -16.60 -23.07
CA GLU A 65 -7.38 -17.38 -24.13
C GLU A 65 -7.15 -18.89 -24.02
N SER A 66 -6.12 -19.31 -23.27
CA SER A 66 -5.83 -20.72 -22.98
C SER A 66 -6.55 -21.26 -21.75
N LEU A 67 -7.08 -20.41 -20.86
CA LEU A 67 -7.66 -20.82 -19.58
C LEU A 67 -9.02 -21.51 -19.72
N SER A 68 -9.93 -20.99 -20.54
CA SER A 68 -11.23 -21.61 -20.78
C SER A 68 -11.85 -21.21 -22.12
N SER A 69 -12.76 -22.05 -22.63
CA SER A 69 -13.56 -21.73 -23.82
C SER A 69 -14.45 -20.49 -23.60
N TYR A 70 -14.95 -20.30 -22.37
CA TYR A 70 -15.71 -19.12 -21.97
C TYR A 70 -14.86 -17.85 -22.09
N ALA A 71 -13.67 -17.82 -21.46
CA ALA A 71 -12.78 -16.66 -21.54
C ALA A 71 -12.41 -16.32 -22.99
N ARG A 72 -12.16 -17.34 -23.83
CA ARG A 72 -11.86 -17.17 -25.26
C ARG A 72 -13.00 -16.48 -26.02
N GLN A 73 -14.26 -16.79 -25.72
CA GLN A 73 -15.41 -16.16 -26.38
C GLN A 73 -15.51 -14.66 -26.09
N PHE A 74 -15.16 -14.24 -24.88
CA PHE A 74 -15.16 -12.82 -24.48
C PHE A 74 -13.93 -12.08 -24.98
N LEU A 75 -12.74 -12.67 -24.84
CA LEU A 75 -11.49 -12.06 -25.31
C LEU A 75 -11.44 -11.93 -26.84
N GLY A 76 -12.15 -12.78 -27.57
CA GLY A 76 -12.30 -12.64 -29.03
C GLY A 76 -12.96 -11.33 -29.47
N LYS A 77 -13.70 -10.65 -28.58
CA LYS A 77 -14.30 -9.33 -28.84
C LYS A 77 -13.36 -8.15 -28.52
N LEU A 78 -12.25 -8.39 -27.83
CA LEU A 78 -11.24 -7.36 -27.60
C LEU A 78 -10.50 -7.04 -28.89
N HIS A 79 -10.19 -5.77 -29.09
CA HIS A 79 -9.30 -5.37 -30.16
C HIS A 79 -7.91 -5.98 -29.90
N LYS A 80 -7.45 -6.80 -30.85
CA LYS A 80 -6.07 -7.28 -30.84
C LYS A 80 -5.14 -6.08 -31.02
N PRO A 81 -3.96 -6.07 -30.36
CA PRO A 81 -2.95 -5.06 -30.63
C PRO A 81 -2.66 -4.96 -32.12
N LYS A 82 -2.46 -3.74 -32.63
CA LYS A 82 -2.25 -3.47 -34.06
C LYS A 82 -0.82 -3.86 -34.45
N VAL A 83 -0.60 -5.15 -34.70
CA VAL A 83 0.69 -5.75 -35.11
C VAL A 83 0.48 -6.69 -36.29
N ASP A 84 1.51 -6.88 -37.14
CA ASP A 84 1.45 -7.91 -38.18
C ASP A 84 1.54 -9.31 -37.55
N TYR A 85 2.56 -9.52 -36.72
CA TYR A 85 2.65 -10.70 -35.87
C TYR A 85 3.59 -10.48 -34.68
N ILE A 86 3.39 -11.28 -33.62
CA ILE A 86 4.37 -11.47 -32.54
C ILE A 86 4.67 -12.96 -32.38
N LYS A 87 5.96 -13.33 -32.45
CA LYS A 87 6.47 -14.70 -32.23
C LYS A 87 7.34 -14.77 -30.99
N GLY A 88 7.38 -15.92 -30.33
CA GLY A 88 8.24 -16.14 -29.15
C GLY A 88 7.76 -15.51 -27.84
N ILE A 89 6.55 -14.93 -27.81
CA ILE A 89 5.98 -14.26 -26.63
C ILE A 89 5.71 -15.25 -25.49
N ALA A 90 6.04 -14.84 -24.27
CA ALA A 90 5.77 -15.57 -23.04
C ALA A 90 4.54 -15.00 -22.31
N PRO A 91 3.95 -15.73 -21.34
CA PRO A 91 2.96 -15.17 -20.42
C PRO A 91 3.51 -13.90 -19.76
N ALA A 92 2.75 -12.81 -19.81
CA ALA A 92 3.20 -11.50 -19.40
C ALA A 92 2.60 -11.08 -18.05
N ILE A 93 3.42 -10.47 -17.19
CA ILE A 93 3.04 -9.90 -15.91
C ILE A 93 3.46 -8.43 -15.91
N ALA A 94 2.50 -7.52 -15.76
CA ALA A 94 2.77 -6.09 -15.65
C ALA A 94 2.90 -5.67 -14.18
N ILE A 95 3.90 -4.85 -13.88
CA ILE A 95 4.11 -4.21 -12.58
C ILE A 95 4.05 -2.69 -12.78
N GLU A 96 2.81 -2.16 -12.76
CA GLU A 96 2.49 -0.74 -12.93
C GLU A 96 2.42 0.03 -11.60
N GLN A 97 2.40 1.36 -11.67
CA GLN A 97 2.33 2.29 -10.53
C GLN A 97 0.90 2.56 -10.01
N LYS A 98 -0.05 1.69 -10.33
CA LYS A 98 -1.44 1.86 -9.86
C LYS A 98 -1.56 1.38 -8.42
N VAL A 99 -2.23 2.20 -7.59
CA VAL A 99 -2.58 1.82 -6.23
C VAL A 99 -3.66 0.73 -6.31
N ASN A 100 -3.21 -0.52 -6.24
CA ASN A 100 -4.02 -1.69 -6.61
C ASN A 100 -5.09 -2.11 -5.58
N SER A 101 -5.17 -1.46 -4.42
CA SER A 101 -6.18 -1.84 -3.42
C SER A 101 -6.69 -0.68 -2.58
N THR A 102 -7.97 -0.34 -2.75
CA THR A 102 -8.73 0.52 -1.85
C THR A 102 -9.28 -0.23 -0.64
N ASN A 103 -9.10 -1.56 -0.57
CA ASN A 103 -9.67 -2.39 0.48
C ASN A 103 -8.97 -2.13 1.83
N PRO A 104 -9.67 -1.59 2.84
CA PRO A 104 -9.08 -1.26 4.13
C PRO A 104 -8.60 -2.49 4.93
N ARG A 105 -9.03 -3.71 4.58
CA ARG A 105 -8.56 -4.95 5.21
C ARG A 105 -7.25 -5.46 4.62
N SER A 106 -6.85 -5.03 3.42
CA SER A 106 -5.58 -5.44 2.82
C SER A 106 -4.39 -4.79 3.55
N THR A 107 -3.37 -5.57 3.82
CA THR A 107 -2.11 -5.11 4.42
C THR A 107 -0.91 -5.51 3.57
N VAL A 108 0.26 -4.94 3.91
CA VAL A 108 1.56 -5.41 3.39
C VAL A 108 1.70 -6.92 3.56
N GLY A 109 1.35 -7.46 4.74
CA GLY A 109 1.44 -8.89 5.04
C GLY A 109 0.53 -9.77 4.19
N THR A 110 -0.68 -9.33 3.86
CA THR A 110 -1.58 -10.09 2.97
C THR A 110 -1.18 -9.97 1.51
N SER A 111 -0.72 -8.79 1.08
CA SER A 111 -0.32 -8.54 -0.32
C SER A 111 0.96 -9.26 -0.72
N THR A 112 1.79 -9.57 0.27
CA THR A 112 3.07 -10.32 0.11
C THR A 112 2.94 -11.79 0.47
N GLU A 113 1.75 -12.24 0.90
CA GLU A 113 1.46 -13.58 1.43
C GLU A 113 2.30 -13.98 2.66
N ILE A 114 3.19 -13.12 3.16
CA ILE A 114 4.01 -13.39 4.35
C ILE A 114 3.12 -13.72 5.54
N TYR A 115 2.01 -13.00 5.68
CA TYR A 115 1.05 -13.25 6.76
C TYR A 115 0.42 -14.65 6.65
N ASP A 116 0.18 -15.16 5.44
CA ASP A 116 -0.38 -16.50 5.25
C ASP A 116 0.58 -17.60 5.70
N TYR A 117 1.88 -17.46 5.41
CA TYR A 117 2.91 -18.37 5.92
C TYR A 117 3.07 -18.27 7.44
N ILE A 118 3.00 -17.07 8.02
CA ILE A 118 3.06 -16.89 9.48
C ILE A 118 1.85 -17.54 10.15
N LYS A 119 0.64 -17.36 9.64
CA LYS A 119 -0.56 -18.04 10.15
C LYS A 119 -0.44 -19.55 10.10
N LEU A 120 0.09 -20.09 9.00
CA LEU A 120 0.35 -21.52 8.85
C LEU A 120 1.39 -22.01 9.87
N LEU A 121 2.45 -21.25 10.12
CA LEU A 121 3.46 -21.58 11.13
C LEU A 121 2.84 -21.63 12.53
N TYR A 122 2.11 -20.58 12.93
CA TYR A 122 1.42 -20.52 14.23
C TYR A 122 0.36 -21.62 14.40
N ALA A 123 -0.36 -21.98 13.34
CA ALA A 123 -1.31 -23.08 13.38
C ALA A 123 -0.66 -24.46 13.52
N ARG A 124 0.61 -24.61 13.13
CA ARG A 124 1.31 -25.91 13.10
C ARG A 124 2.20 -26.16 14.31
N ILE A 125 2.93 -25.14 14.77
CA ILE A 125 3.92 -25.26 15.85
C ILE A 125 3.65 -24.31 17.02
N GLY A 126 2.60 -23.49 16.96
CA GLY A 126 2.24 -22.59 18.05
C GLY A 126 1.77 -23.35 19.29
N ARG A 127 2.28 -22.97 20.46
CA ARG A 127 1.90 -23.56 21.74
C ARG A 127 0.92 -22.63 22.45
N THR A 128 -0.23 -23.15 22.88
CA THR A 128 -1.20 -22.37 23.65
C THR A 128 -0.78 -22.33 25.11
N ILE A 129 -0.66 -21.14 25.67
CA ILE A 129 -0.25 -20.89 27.05
C ILE A 129 -1.41 -20.27 27.81
N SER A 130 -1.74 -20.81 28.98
CA SER A 130 -2.77 -20.25 29.84
C SER A 130 -2.34 -18.88 30.38
N PRO A 131 -3.19 -17.84 30.28
CA PRO A 131 -2.91 -16.54 30.87
C PRO A 131 -2.99 -16.52 32.41
N ILE A 132 -3.54 -17.57 33.03
CA ILE A 132 -3.67 -17.68 34.49
C ILE A 132 -2.40 -18.30 35.09
N SER A 133 -2.07 -19.53 34.68
CA SER A 133 -0.95 -20.29 35.24
C SER A 133 0.37 -20.12 34.49
N GLY A 134 0.34 -19.64 33.25
CA GLY A 134 1.51 -19.62 32.36
C GLY A 134 1.93 -21.00 31.86
N GLN A 135 1.14 -22.05 32.13
CA GLN A 135 1.41 -23.42 31.68
C GLN A 135 0.90 -23.66 30.25
N GLU A 136 1.49 -24.64 29.58
CA GLU A 136 1.09 -25.06 28.24
C GLU A 136 -0.21 -25.86 28.29
N VAL A 137 -1.22 -25.41 27.55
CA VAL A 137 -2.50 -26.08 27.39
C VAL A 137 -2.31 -27.26 26.45
N LYS A 138 -2.57 -28.47 26.93
CA LYS A 138 -2.49 -29.71 26.17
C LYS A 138 -3.81 -30.46 26.30
N LYS A 139 -4.07 -31.29 25.30
CA LYS A 139 -5.08 -32.33 25.36
C LYS A 139 -4.41 -33.66 25.12
N ASP A 140 -4.87 -34.67 25.83
CA ASP A 140 -4.46 -36.05 25.64
C ASP A 140 -5.23 -36.66 24.47
N THR A 141 -4.50 -37.31 23.58
CA THR A 141 -5.09 -38.16 22.56
C THR A 141 -5.23 -39.59 23.09
N VAL A 142 -6.07 -40.40 22.43
CA VAL A 142 -6.15 -41.84 22.70
C VAL A 142 -4.76 -42.48 22.63
N SER A 143 -3.92 -42.04 21.70
CA SER A 143 -2.54 -42.54 21.56
C SER A 143 -1.67 -42.19 22.75
N ASP A 144 -1.85 -41.02 23.38
CA ASP A 144 -1.07 -40.62 24.56
C ASP A 144 -1.38 -41.52 25.76
N VAL A 145 -2.66 -41.83 25.98
CA VAL A 145 -3.11 -42.75 27.03
C VAL A 145 -2.60 -44.18 26.76
N VAL A 146 -2.68 -44.65 25.50
CA VAL A 146 -2.10 -45.95 25.11
C VAL A 146 -0.59 -45.98 25.36
N ASN A 147 0.14 -44.93 24.96
CA ASN A 147 1.58 -44.82 25.17
C ASN A 147 1.95 -44.70 26.65
N PHE A 148 1.08 -44.12 27.49
CA PHE A 148 1.24 -44.14 28.94
C PHE A 148 1.12 -45.56 29.50
N ILE A 149 0.11 -46.32 29.06
CA ILE A 149 -0.10 -47.72 29.48
C ILE A 149 1.04 -48.63 29.02
N LYS A 150 1.64 -48.37 27.85
CA LYS A 150 2.84 -49.08 27.34
C LYS A 150 4.05 -49.01 28.27
N LYS A 151 4.12 -48.04 29.19
CA LYS A 151 5.24 -47.89 30.13
C LYS A 151 5.17 -48.87 31.31
N PHE A 152 4.03 -49.51 31.54
CA PHE A 152 3.86 -50.47 32.65
C PHE A 152 4.34 -51.86 32.25
N GLU A 153 4.87 -52.62 33.21
CA GLU A 153 5.29 -54.01 33.01
C GLU A 153 4.10 -54.89 32.59
N GLN A 154 4.38 -55.98 31.87
CA GLN A 154 3.36 -56.94 31.46
C GLN A 154 2.63 -57.54 32.68
N LYS A 155 1.34 -57.83 32.52
CA LYS A 155 0.43 -58.37 33.54
C LYS A 155 0.10 -57.41 34.70
N THR A 156 0.45 -56.14 34.59
CA THR A 156 -0.05 -55.07 35.48
C THR A 156 -1.56 -54.94 35.30
N LYS A 157 -2.30 -54.80 36.41
CA LYS A 157 -3.76 -54.65 36.40
C LYS A 157 -4.13 -53.19 36.58
N LEU A 158 -4.82 -52.62 35.61
CA LEU A 158 -5.26 -51.23 35.61
C LEU A 158 -6.79 -51.15 35.48
N LEU A 159 -7.39 -50.09 36.01
CA LEU A 159 -8.78 -49.73 35.74
C LEU A 159 -8.82 -48.50 34.85
N LEU A 160 -9.61 -48.58 33.78
CA LEU A 160 -9.97 -47.42 32.96
C LEU A 160 -11.31 -46.89 33.46
N LEU A 161 -11.29 -45.64 33.91
CA LEU A 161 -12.39 -45.01 34.60
C LEU A 161 -12.87 -43.76 33.84
N ALA A 162 -14.17 -43.49 33.88
CA ALA A 162 -14.77 -42.26 33.37
C ALA A 162 -15.59 -41.59 34.50
N PRO A 163 -15.44 -40.28 34.75
CA PRO A 163 -16.23 -39.61 35.79
C PRO A 163 -17.71 -39.57 35.41
N VAL A 164 -18.59 -39.93 36.35
CA VAL A 164 -20.04 -39.86 36.15
C VAL A 164 -20.54 -38.49 36.60
N THR A 165 -20.93 -37.65 35.66
CA THR A 165 -21.56 -36.35 35.96
C THR A 165 -23.07 -36.49 36.13
N ILE A 166 -23.60 -36.03 37.26
CA ILE A 166 -25.04 -35.97 37.54
C ILE A 166 -25.49 -34.53 37.29
N ASN A 167 -26.33 -34.31 36.28
CA ASN A 167 -26.89 -32.98 35.99
C ASN A 167 -27.96 -32.60 37.02
N GLU A 168 -28.16 -31.31 37.28
CA GLU A 168 -29.14 -30.80 38.25
C GLU A 168 -30.59 -31.26 37.96
N ASP A 169 -30.91 -31.53 36.68
CA ASP A 169 -32.24 -31.94 36.22
C ASP A 169 -32.50 -33.46 36.30
N ARG A 170 -31.54 -34.27 36.76
CA ARG A 170 -31.65 -35.74 36.77
C ARG A 170 -31.30 -36.33 38.13
N ASP A 171 -32.12 -37.28 38.58
CA ASP A 171 -31.80 -38.07 39.77
C ASP A 171 -30.74 -39.14 39.48
N LEU A 172 -29.98 -39.51 40.52
CA LEU A 172 -28.95 -40.55 40.43
C LEU A 172 -29.52 -41.86 39.88
N LYS A 173 -30.76 -42.21 40.26
CA LYS A 173 -31.42 -43.45 39.83
C LYS A 173 -31.61 -43.51 38.32
N THR A 174 -32.03 -42.42 37.68
CA THR A 174 -32.16 -42.37 36.21
C THR A 174 -30.81 -42.47 35.53
N VAL A 175 -29.77 -41.81 36.06
CA VAL A 175 -28.41 -41.90 35.49
C VAL A 175 -27.89 -43.34 35.54
N LEU A 176 -28.06 -44.04 36.66
CA LEU A 176 -27.65 -45.44 36.83
C LEU A 176 -28.41 -46.39 35.89
N GLN A 177 -29.73 -46.20 35.72
CA GLN A 177 -30.54 -46.99 34.79
C GLN A 177 -30.11 -46.80 33.33
N VAL A 178 -29.76 -45.57 32.93
CA VAL A 178 -29.25 -45.29 31.58
C VAL A 178 -27.92 -45.99 31.34
N LEU A 179 -26.98 -45.92 32.29
CA LEU A 179 -25.69 -46.62 32.18
C LEU A 179 -25.86 -48.14 32.09
N GLU A 180 -26.81 -48.71 32.84
CA GLU A 180 -27.13 -50.14 32.76
C GLU A 180 -27.77 -50.53 31.42
N GLN A 181 -28.67 -49.70 30.87
CA GLN A 181 -29.24 -49.90 29.53
C GLN A 181 -28.21 -49.78 28.40
N GLN A 182 -27.17 -48.96 28.59
CA GLN A 182 -26.03 -48.87 27.68
C GLN A 182 -25.07 -50.07 27.78
N GLY A 183 -25.30 -50.99 28.73
CA GLY A 183 -24.54 -52.23 28.88
C GLY A 183 -23.38 -52.15 29.87
N TYR A 184 -23.23 -51.04 30.61
CA TYR A 184 -22.23 -50.96 31.66
C TYR A 184 -22.66 -51.75 32.89
N ALA A 185 -21.69 -52.35 33.59
CA ALA A 185 -21.97 -53.25 34.71
C ALA A 185 -21.43 -52.76 36.06
N ARG A 186 -20.47 -51.82 36.08
CA ARG A 186 -19.68 -51.51 37.28
C ARG A 186 -19.37 -50.03 37.46
N LEU A 187 -19.31 -49.61 38.72
CA LEU A 187 -18.94 -48.27 39.18
C LEU A 187 -17.87 -48.38 40.26
N LYS A 188 -17.05 -47.35 40.41
CA LYS A 188 -16.11 -47.18 41.51
C LYS A 188 -16.55 -45.99 42.38
N TRP A 189 -16.67 -46.22 43.68
CA TRP A 189 -16.98 -45.22 44.70
C TRP A 189 -16.23 -45.56 46.00
N ASN A 190 -15.55 -44.58 46.62
CA ASN A 190 -14.79 -44.75 47.86
C ASN A 190 -13.89 -46.00 47.88
N ASP A 191 -13.06 -46.15 46.84
CA ASP A 191 -12.10 -47.25 46.61
C ASP A 191 -12.69 -48.66 46.48
N LYS A 192 -14.01 -48.78 46.36
CA LYS A 192 -14.71 -50.04 46.10
C LYS A 192 -15.39 -50.03 44.74
N VAL A 193 -15.31 -51.17 44.04
CA VAL A 193 -16.02 -51.40 42.78
C VAL A 193 -17.34 -52.09 43.08
N TYR A 194 -18.44 -51.44 42.75
CA TYR A 194 -19.81 -51.94 42.88
C TYR A 194 -20.35 -52.38 41.52
N ARG A 195 -21.26 -53.35 41.51
CA ARG A 195 -22.15 -53.54 40.35
C ARG A 195 -23.22 -52.45 40.37
N ILE A 196 -23.65 -51.97 39.21
CA ILE A 196 -24.64 -50.88 39.12
C ILE A 196 -25.92 -51.19 39.93
N GLY A 197 -26.46 -52.41 39.79
CA GLY A 197 -27.65 -52.84 40.54
C GLY A 197 -27.46 -52.96 42.06
N ASP A 198 -26.23 -53.13 42.54
CA ASP A 198 -25.89 -53.30 43.96
C ASP A 198 -25.38 -52.00 44.61
N PHE A 199 -25.42 -50.86 43.89
CA PHE A 199 -24.87 -49.60 44.36
C PHE A 199 -25.73 -49.01 45.51
N PRO A 200 -25.14 -48.64 46.67
CA PRO A 200 -25.88 -48.13 47.82
C PRO A 200 -26.34 -46.67 47.60
N GLN A 201 -27.42 -46.49 46.83
CA GLN A 201 -27.95 -45.18 46.41
C GLN A 201 -28.31 -44.25 47.59
N LYS A 202 -28.72 -44.80 48.74
CA LYS A 202 -29.15 -44.02 49.91
C LYS A 202 -27.99 -43.35 50.66
N ASP A 203 -26.78 -43.90 50.53
CA ASP A 203 -25.59 -43.42 51.25
C ASP A 203 -24.76 -42.42 50.41
N PHE A 204 -25.13 -42.23 49.14
CA PHE A 204 -24.42 -41.36 48.22
C PHE A 204 -24.72 -39.87 48.49
N LYS A 205 -23.68 -39.08 48.76
CA LYS A 205 -23.76 -37.64 49.08
C LYS A 205 -23.04 -36.76 48.05
N ASN A 206 -23.26 -37.01 46.75
CA ASN A 206 -22.62 -36.28 45.65
C ASN A 206 -21.08 -36.31 45.69
N GLU A 207 -20.52 -37.41 46.19
CA GLU A 207 -19.09 -37.69 46.16
C GLU A 207 -18.64 -38.16 44.76
N ALA A 208 -17.34 -38.18 44.49
CA ALA A 208 -16.81 -38.60 43.18
C ALA A 208 -17.21 -40.05 42.84
N LEU A 209 -17.91 -40.21 41.72
CA LEU A 209 -18.38 -41.50 41.19
C LEU A 209 -17.75 -41.74 39.83
N PHE A 210 -17.16 -42.91 39.63
CA PHE A 210 -16.50 -43.26 38.37
C PHE A 210 -17.12 -44.50 37.75
N LEU A 211 -17.37 -44.46 36.44
CA LEU A 211 -17.75 -45.59 35.62
C LEU A 211 -16.52 -46.44 35.31
N VAL A 212 -16.60 -47.75 35.52
CA VAL A 212 -15.52 -48.68 35.13
C VAL A 212 -15.75 -49.11 33.69
N VAL A 213 -14.99 -48.54 32.76
CA VAL A 213 -15.14 -48.75 31.32
C VAL A 213 -14.44 -50.04 30.87
N ASP A 214 -13.19 -50.25 31.29
CA ASP A 214 -12.48 -51.51 31.07
C ASP A 214 -11.59 -51.88 32.26
N ARG A 215 -11.29 -53.19 32.36
CA ARG A 215 -10.30 -53.75 33.29
C ARG A 215 -9.14 -54.26 32.46
N ILE A 216 -8.05 -53.53 32.52
CA ILE A 216 -6.91 -53.73 31.63
C ILE A 216 -5.91 -54.64 32.35
N VAL A 217 -5.48 -55.69 31.67
CA VAL A 217 -4.29 -56.46 32.05
C VAL A 217 -3.25 -56.21 30.97
N THR A 218 -2.16 -55.54 31.29
CA THR A 218 -1.19 -55.09 30.29
C THR A 218 -0.58 -56.28 29.54
N LYS A 219 -0.61 -56.20 28.22
CA LYS A 219 0.02 -57.13 27.29
C LYS A 219 0.74 -56.32 26.22
N ASP A 220 1.69 -56.96 25.53
CA ASP A 220 2.47 -56.34 24.47
C ASP A 220 2.16 -57.04 23.15
N ASP A 221 0.95 -56.79 22.62
CA ASP A 221 0.47 -57.28 21.32
C ASP A 221 -0.45 -56.23 20.65
N GLU A 222 -0.50 -56.20 19.32
CA GLU A 222 -1.23 -55.15 18.58
C GLU A 222 -2.74 -55.20 18.79
N ASP A 223 -3.32 -56.40 18.86
CA ASP A 223 -4.77 -56.60 19.07
C ASP A 223 -5.21 -56.02 20.42
N PHE A 224 -4.39 -56.17 21.46
CA PHE A 224 -4.60 -55.56 22.76
C PHE A 224 -4.62 -54.03 22.68
N TYR A 225 -3.67 -53.42 21.96
CA TYR A 225 -3.61 -51.96 21.84
C TYR A 225 -4.77 -51.39 21.04
N ASN A 226 -5.25 -52.08 20.00
CA ASN A 226 -6.43 -51.68 19.24
C ASN A 226 -7.69 -51.71 20.11
N ARG A 227 -7.92 -52.82 20.83
CA ARG A 227 -9.03 -52.94 21.79
C ARG A 227 -8.96 -51.88 22.89
N LEU A 228 -7.76 -51.60 23.38
CA LEU A 228 -7.52 -50.60 24.42
C LEU A 228 -7.81 -49.19 23.90
N ALA A 229 -7.44 -48.87 22.66
CA ALA A 229 -7.74 -47.59 22.04
C ALA A 229 -9.26 -47.35 21.94
N ASP A 230 -10.03 -48.37 21.53
CA ASP A 230 -11.49 -48.31 21.51
C ASP A 230 -12.08 -48.05 22.90
N ALA A 231 -11.58 -48.77 23.91
CA ALA A 231 -12.02 -48.60 25.29
C ALA A 231 -11.71 -47.20 25.85
N ILE A 232 -10.52 -46.65 25.55
CA ILE A 232 -10.13 -45.29 25.92
C ILE A 232 -11.02 -44.26 25.23
N GLN A 233 -11.35 -44.47 23.95
CA GLN A 233 -12.28 -43.61 23.23
C GLN A 233 -13.68 -43.62 23.87
N THR A 234 -14.19 -44.79 24.29
CA THR A 234 -15.43 -44.91 25.07
C THR A 234 -15.32 -44.19 26.41
N ALA A 235 -14.20 -44.32 27.13
CA ALA A 235 -14.01 -43.65 28.41
C ALA A 235 -13.99 -42.13 28.28
N PHE A 236 -13.32 -41.59 27.27
CA PHE A 236 -13.40 -40.18 26.95
C PHE A 236 -14.82 -39.75 26.58
N PHE A 237 -15.57 -40.55 25.81
CA PHE A 237 -16.95 -40.20 25.44
C PHE A 237 -17.88 -40.12 26.67
N GLU A 238 -17.89 -41.16 27.51
CA GLU A 238 -18.75 -41.21 28.71
C GLU A 238 -18.33 -40.20 29.77
N GLY A 239 -17.02 -40.01 29.94
CA GLY A 239 -16.44 -39.05 30.87
C GLY A 239 -16.51 -37.60 30.39
N LYS A 240 -17.26 -37.31 29.31
CA LYS A 240 -17.36 -36.01 28.65
C LYS A 240 -16.00 -35.39 28.33
N GLY A 241 -15.01 -36.20 28.03
CA GLY A 241 -13.67 -35.80 27.64
C GLY A 241 -12.59 -36.02 28.70
N ILE A 242 -12.94 -36.50 29.89
CA ILE A 242 -11.99 -36.87 30.94
C ILE A 242 -12.00 -38.39 31.13
N CYS A 243 -10.82 -38.99 31.30
CA CYS A 243 -10.71 -40.37 31.74
C CYS A 243 -9.58 -40.52 32.77
N PHE A 244 -9.63 -41.58 33.56
CA PHE A 244 -8.60 -41.87 34.56
C PHE A 244 -8.07 -43.28 34.38
N ILE A 245 -6.77 -43.44 34.57
CA ILE A 245 -6.11 -44.74 34.70
C ILE A 245 -5.71 -44.92 36.15
N GLU A 246 -6.23 -45.96 36.78
CA GLU A 246 -5.84 -46.36 38.12
C GLU A 246 -5.00 -47.64 38.08
N ASN A 247 -3.85 -47.61 38.73
CA ASN A 247 -3.04 -48.80 38.95
C ASN A 247 -3.46 -49.51 40.25
N LEU A 248 -3.89 -50.77 40.14
CA LEU A 248 -4.37 -51.55 41.28
C LEU A 248 -3.26 -52.02 42.23
N ALA A 249 -1.99 -51.88 41.85
CA ALA A 249 -0.87 -52.27 42.70
C ALA A 249 -0.53 -51.20 43.76
N ASP A 250 -0.66 -49.92 43.42
CA ASP A 250 -0.29 -48.77 44.26
C ASP A 250 -1.43 -47.77 44.49
N ASN A 251 -2.63 -48.03 43.94
CA ASN A 251 -3.80 -47.15 43.91
C ASN A 251 -3.51 -45.75 43.33
N LYS A 252 -2.48 -45.62 42.49
CA LYS A 252 -2.15 -44.34 41.86
C LYS A 252 -3.11 -44.08 40.69
N VAL A 253 -3.77 -42.92 40.73
CA VAL A 253 -4.69 -42.45 39.69
C VAL A 253 -3.98 -41.42 38.82
N SER A 254 -4.04 -41.60 37.50
CA SER A 254 -3.56 -40.65 36.51
C SER A 254 -4.75 -40.15 35.68
N GLU A 255 -4.94 -38.84 35.65
CA GLU A 255 -6.00 -38.18 34.89
C GLU A 255 -5.52 -37.84 33.48
N PHE A 256 -6.42 -37.97 32.51
CA PHE A 256 -6.23 -37.56 31.13
C PHE A 256 -7.46 -36.80 30.65
N SER A 257 -7.25 -35.70 29.91
CA SER A 257 -8.32 -34.89 29.34
C SER A 257 -8.10 -34.72 27.84
N ASN A 258 -9.08 -35.07 27.02
CA ASN A 258 -9.08 -34.77 25.59
C ASN A 258 -9.69 -33.39 25.26
N GLN A 259 -10.15 -32.67 26.28
CA GLN A 259 -10.59 -31.29 26.14
C GLN A 259 -9.39 -30.36 26.07
N PHE A 260 -9.53 -29.26 25.33
CA PHE A 260 -8.50 -28.24 25.23
C PHE A 260 -8.76 -27.14 26.25
N ASP A 261 -8.63 -27.49 27.53
CA ASP A 261 -8.93 -26.63 28.68
C ASP A 261 -7.81 -26.68 29.73
N LEU A 262 -7.68 -25.59 30.49
CA LEU A 262 -6.76 -25.49 31.63
C LEU A 262 -7.22 -24.35 32.55
N ASP A 263 -6.96 -24.47 33.86
CA ASP A 263 -7.30 -23.45 34.86
C ASP A 263 -8.80 -23.05 34.86
N GLY A 264 -9.69 -23.99 34.50
CA GLY A 264 -11.13 -23.73 34.41
C GLY A 264 -11.56 -22.91 33.19
N MET A 265 -10.69 -22.74 32.20
CA MET A 265 -10.99 -22.07 30.94
C MET A 265 -10.84 -23.03 29.76
N SER A 266 -11.80 -22.99 28.83
CA SER A 266 -11.68 -23.67 27.54
C SER A 266 -10.97 -22.77 26.53
N PHE A 267 -10.04 -23.33 25.75
CA PHE A 267 -9.24 -22.64 24.76
C PHE A 267 -9.67 -22.99 23.33
N LEU A 268 -9.40 -22.09 22.39
CA LEU A 268 -9.60 -22.35 20.96
C LEU A 268 -8.38 -23.08 20.40
N GLU A 269 -8.62 -24.16 19.66
CA GLU A 269 -7.54 -24.91 19.01
C GLU A 269 -6.89 -24.08 17.89
N PRO A 270 -5.54 -24.00 17.86
CA PRO A 270 -4.81 -23.29 16.81
C PRO A 270 -5.15 -23.83 15.42
N ASN A 271 -5.70 -22.96 14.57
CA ASN A 271 -5.90 -23.23 13.15
C ASN A 271 -5.69 -21.95 12.33
N THR A 272 -5.61 -22.06 11.00
CA THR A 272 -5.33 -20.90 10.13
C THR A 272 -6.43 -19.83 10.17
N HIS A 273 -7.68 -20.20 10.46
CA HIS A 273 -8.78 -19.26 10.59
C HIS A 273 -8.69 -18.45 11.89
N LEU A 274 -8.20 -19.06 12.98
CA LEU A 274 -8.00 -18.39 14.27
C LEU A 274 -7.07 -17.20 14.15
N PHE A 275 -6.04 -17.32 13.30
CA PHE A 275 -5.06 -16.29 13.06
C PHE A 275 -5.40 -15.37 11.87
N SER A 276 -6.61 -15.45 11.31
CA SER A 276 -7.00 -14.65 10.15
C SER A 276 -7.98 -13.55 10.53
N PHE A 277 -7.54 -12.29 10.49
CA PHE A 277 -8.43 -11.13 10.72
C PHE A 277 -9.48 -10.91 9.61
N ASN A 278 -9.36 -11.60 8.47
CA ASN A 278 -10.39 -11.61 7.42
C ASN A 278 -11.50 -12.64 7.67
N ASN A 279 -11.34 -13.52 8.67
CA ASN A 279 -12.32 -14.52 9.04
C ASN A 279 -12.93 -14.14 10.41
N PRO A 280 -14.27 -14.11 10.57
CA PRO A 280 -14.91 -13.82 11.85
C PRO A 280 -14.42 -14.69 13.02
N TYR A 281 -13.94 -15.91 12.75
CA TYR A 281 -13.40 -16.81 13.76
C TYR A 281 -12.14 -16.27 14.45
N GLY A 282 -11.28 -15.55 13.73
CA GLY A 282 -10.03 -14.97 14.23
C GLY A 282 -10.04 -13.44 14.38
N ALA A 283 -10.97 -12.76 13.71
CA ALA A 283 -11.09 -11.31 13.73
C ALA A 283 -11.47 -10.78 15.13
N CYS A 284 -10.94 -9.61 15.48
CA CYS A 284 -11.38 -8.89 16.67
C CYS A 284 -12.89 -8.60 16.57
N PRO A 285 -13.70 -8.95 17.58
CA PRO A 285 -15.16 -8.79 17.53
C PRO A 285 -15.59 -7.32 17.48
N THR A 286 -14.80 -6.42 18.05
CA THR A 286 -15.14 -4.99 18.14
C THR A 286 -14.93 -4.24 16.82
N CYS A 287 -13.85 -4.56 16.11
CA CYS A 287 -13.51 -3.89 14.85
C CYS A 287 -13.65 -4.79 13.63
N GLU A 288 -14.17 -6.01 13.77
CA GLU A 288 -14.34 -6.99 12.68
C GLU A 288 -13.11 -7.14 11.77
N GLY A 289 -11.91 -7.12 12.37
CA GLY A 289 -10.65 -7.25 11.64
C GLY A 289 -10.16 -6.01 10.89
N TYR A 290 -10.83 -4.85 10.98
CA TYR A 290 -10.36 -3.60 10.38
C TYR A 290 -9.20 -2.95 11.15
N GLY A 291 -9.05 -3.25 12.45
CA GLY A 291 -8.05 -2.66 13.35
C GLY A 291 -8.42 -1.26 13.85
N ASN A 292 -9.33 -0.57 13.18
CA ASN A 292 -9.81 0.77 13.55
C ASN A 292 -11.32 0.76 13.80
N VAL A 293 -11.78 1.64 14.68
CA VAL A 293 -13.19 1.86 14.99
C VAL A 293 -13.52 3.35 14.93
N ILE A 294 -14.80 3.69 14.83
CA ILE A 294 -15.25 5.07 15.07
C ILE A 294 -15.22 5.28 16.58
N GLY A 295 -14.33 6.14 17.05
CA GLY A 295 -14.14 6.41 18.46
C GLY A 295 -13.58 7.82 18.67
N ILE A 296 -13.02 8.08 19.85
CA ILE A 296 -12.38 9.37 20.13
C ILE A 296 -11.05 9.45 19.38
N ASP A 297 -10.88 10.50 18.58
CA ASP A 297 -9.64 10.81 17.87
C ASP A 297 -8.72 11.62 18.79
N GLU A 298 -7.58 11.02 19.16
CA GLU A 298 -6.60 11.62 20.07
C GLU A 298 -6.10 12.98 19.57
N ASP A 299 -5.94 13.15 18.25
CA ASP A 299 -5.46 14.40 17.67
C ASP A 299 -6.53 15.50 17.70
N LEU A 300 -7.82 15.15 17.78
CA LEU A 300 -8.88 16.16 17.99
C LEU A 300 -8.94 16.58 19.46
N VAL A 301 -8.57 15.68 20.39
CA VAL A 301 -8.52 15.96 21.82
C VAL A 301 -7.28 16.76 22.20
N ILE A 302 -6.12 16.42 21.63
CA ILE A 302 -4.83 17.10 21.84
C ILE A 302 -4.29 17.56 20.48
N PRO A 303 -4.84 18.66 19.93
CA PRO A 303 -4.50 19.12 18.58
C PRO A 303 -3.10 19.75 18.48
N ASN A 304 -2.57 20.27 19.58
CA ASN A 304 -1.20 20.78 19.62
C ASN A 304 -0.45 20.18 20.82
N THR A 305 0.31 19.13 20.54
CA THR A 305 1.13 18.45 21.56
C THR A 305 2.29 19.31 22.09
N GLY A 306 2.56 20.48 21.49
CA GLY A 306 3.58 21.43 21.93
C GLY A 306 3.15 22.27 23.12
N LEU A 307 1.86 22.26 23.45
CA LEU A 307 1.32 22.90 24.65
C LEU A 307 1.46 21.98 25.84
N SER A 308 1.64 22.56 27.02
CA SER A 308 1.57 21.85 28.30
C SER A 308 0.13 21.68 28.80
N ILE A 309 -0.08 20.83 29.82
CA ILE A 309 -1.40 20.68 30.46
C ILE A 309 -1.88 22.03 31.00
N MET A 310 -0.96 22.83 31.54
CA MET A 310 -1.25 24.19 32.03
C MET A 310 -1.72 25.13 30.92
N GLU A 311 -1.19 25.00 29.71
CA GLU A 311 -1.48 25.83 28.53
C GLU A 311 -2.64 25.28 27.66
N ASP A 312 -3.54 24.49 28.25
CA ASP A 312 -4.73 23.92 27.59
C ASP A 312 -4.41 22.92 26.46
N ALA A 313 -3.39 22.08 26.63
CA ALA A 313 -3.11 20.98 25.68
C ALA A 313 -4.32 20.06 25.44
N ILE A 314 -5.14 19.81 26.48
CA ILE A 314 -6.35 19.00 26.40
C ILE A 314 -7.52 19.91 26.00
N PHE A 315 -7.84 19.91 24.71
CA PHE A 315 -8.81 20.82 24.10
C PHE A 315 -10.22 20.78 24.70
N PRO A 316 -10.84 19.60 25.02
CA PRO A 316 -12.17 19.60 25.62
C PRO A 316 -12.22 20.26 27.01
N PHE A 317 -11.12 20.24 27.78
CA PHE A 317 -11.05 20.80 29.13
C PHE A 317 -10.90 22.32 29.14
N LYS A 318 -10.57 22.94 28.00
CA LYS A 318 -10.52 24.40 27.85
C LYS A 318 -11.87 25.09 28.02
N THR A 319 -12.97 24.37 27.79
CA THR A 319 -14.32 24.96 27.83
C THR A 319 -14.71 25.26 29.29
N PRO A 320 -15.30 26.43 29.62
CA PRO A 320 -15.67 26.78 31.00
C PRO A 320 -16.51 25.72 31.74
N SER A 321 -17.38 25.00 31.02
CA SER A 321 -18.20 23.92 31.61
C SER A 321 -17.41 22.70 32.07
N TYR A 322 -16.18 22.51 31.59
CA TYR A 322 -15.36 21.30 31.80
C TYR A 322 -13.98 21.60 32.38
N ILE A 323 -13.71 22.85 32.77
CA ILE A 323 -12.41 23.28 33.31
C ILE A 323 -12.04 22.56 34.61
N HIS A 324 -13.03 22.16 35.41
CA HIS A 324 -12.82 21.39 36.64
C HIS A 324 -12.01 20.10 36.42
N TYR A 325 -12.17 19.41 35.27
CA TYR A 325 -11.35 18.24 34.95
C TYR A 325 -9.85 18.56 34.86
N LYS A 326 -9.50 19.76 34.35
CA LYS A 326 -8.13 20.24 34.30
C LYS A 326 -7.62 20.63 35.69
N GLU A 327 -8.43 21.33 36.48
CA GLU A 327 -8.09 21.74 37.84
C GLU A 327 -7.84 20.53 38.75
N ASP A 328 -8.75 19.55 38.74
CA ASP A 328 -8.62 18.29 39.48
C ASP A 328 -7.32 17.56 39.12
N LEU A 329 -6.99 17.50 37.83
CA LEU A 329 -5.74 16.88 37.35
C LEU A 329 -4.50 17.64 37.86
N ILE A 330 -4.50 18.97 37.79
CA ILE A 330 -3.38 19.81 38.24
C ILE A 330 -3.14 19.65 39.74
N ASP A 331 -4.21 19.62 40.54
CA ASP A 331 -4.13 19.52 41.99
C ASP A 331 -3.50 18.22 42.49
N VAL A 332 -3.62 17.13 41.72
CA VAL A 332 -3.06 15.82 42.09
C VAL A 332 -1.85 15.40 41.26
N ALA A 333 -1.48 16.17 40.22
CA ALA A 333 -0.41 15.82 39.29
C ALA A 333 0.94 15.56 39.97
N TYR A 334 1.27 16.30 41.03
CA TYR A 334 2.52 16.13 41.78
C TYR A 334 2.64 14.76 42.48
N LYS A 335 1.51 14.11 42.80
CA LYS A 335 1.50 12.80 43.47
C LYS A 335 1.87 11.64 42.54
N PHE A 336 1.75 11.86 41.22
CA PHE A 336 1.94 10.85 40.18
C PHE A 336 3.05 11.22 39.20
N ASP A 337 3.90 12.18 39.57
CA ASP A 337 5.01 12.69 38.75
C ASP A 337 4.56 13.12 37.34
N ILE A 338 3.39 13.75 37.21
CA ILE A 338 2.88 14.28 35.93
C ILE A 338 3.36 15.73 35.77
N PRO A 339 4.29 16.04 34.85
CA PRO A 339 4.79 17.39 34.69
C PRO A 339 3.79 18.27 33.91
N ILE A 340 3.07 19.13 34.63
CA ILE A 340 1.99 19.97 34.05
C ILE A 340 2.46 21.14 33.17
N HIS A 341 3.73 21.55 33.32
CA HIS A 341 4.35 22.65 32.54
C HIS A 341 5.19 22.15 31.36
N LYS A 342 5.41 20.84 31.25
CA LYS A 342 6.10 20.29 30.08
C LYS A 342 5.12 20.18 28.92
N PRO A 343 5.55 20.46 27.68
CA PRO A 343 4.78 20.13 26.49
C PRO A 343 4.31 18.68 26.49
N TRP A 344 3.09 18.43 26.01
CA TRP A 344 2.49 17.10 26.00
C TRP A 344 3.39 16.04 25.34
N PHE A 345 4.06 16.38 24.24
CA PHE A 345 4.96 15.45 23.54
C PHE A 345 6.19 15.00 24.37
N GLN A 346 6.53 15.73 25.44
CA GLN A 346 7.62 15.37 26.36
C GLN A 346 7.17 14.47 27.52
N LEU A 347 5.86 14.24 27.67
CA LEU A 347 5.33 13.27 28.61
C LEU A 347 5.69 11.86 28.15
N THR A 348 6.03 10.98 29.09
CA THR A 348 6.21 9.55 28.81
C THR A 348 4.88 8.91 28.45
N GLU A 349 4.90 7.81 27.68
CA GLU A 349 3.67 7.08 27.31
C GLU A 349 2.84 6.69 28.55
N LYS A 350 3.49 6.26 29.64
CA LYS A 350 2.82 5.95 30.92
C LYS A 350 2.12 7.17 31.54
N GLN A 351 2.72 8.35 31.45
CA GLN A 351 2.10 9.58 31.94
C GLN A 351 0.92 9.99 31.06
N GLN A 352 1.05 9.90 29.73
CA GLN A 352 -0.04 10.19 28.81
C GLN A 352 -1.23 9.23 28.99
N GLU A 353 -0.94 7.93 29.14
CA GLU A 353 -1.94 6.90 29.42
C GLU A 353 -2.65 7.16 30.75
N LEU A 354 -1.92 7.54 31.80
CA LEU A 354 -2.50 7.88 33.10
C LEU A 354 -3.46 9.08 33.01
N VAL A 355 -3.11 10.12 32.23
CA VAL A 355 -4.00 11.27 31.99
C VAL A 355 -5.24 10.86 31.18
N TRP A 356 -5.08 9.94 30.23
CA TRP A 356 -6.18 9.39 29.43
C TRP A 356 -7.15 8.55 30.27
N SER A 357 -6.62 7.57 31.00
CA SER A 357 -7.40 6.63 31.81
C SER A 357 -7.97 7.27 33.08
N GLY A 358 -7.23 8.22 33.66
CA GLY A 358 -7.46 8.68 35.03
C GLY A 358 -7.06 7.64 36.07
N ASN A 359 -7.36 7.93 37.33
CA ASN A 359 -7.19 7.01 38.45
C ASN A 359 -8.25 7.27 39.54
N LYS A 360 -8.06 6.74 40.75
CA LYS A 360 -9.00 6.98 41.87
C LYS A 360 -8.99 8.43 42.39
N SER A 361 -7.97 9.22 42.08
CA SER A 361 -7.76 10.58 42.58
C SER A 361 -8.19 11.67 41.59
N PHE A 362 -8.24 11.37 40.28
CA PHE A 362 -8.78 12.29 39.28
C PHE A 362 -9.43 11.54 38.12
N ASN A 363 -10.41 12.18 37.48
CA ASN A 363 -11.08 11.64 36.31
C ASN A 363 -10.30 11.97 35.03
N GLY A 364 -9.97 10.93 34.24
CA GLY A 364 -9.23 11.09 32.99
C GLY A 364 -10.10 11.53 31.81
N ILE A 365 -9.44 11.71 30.66
CA ILE A 365 -10.10 12.06 29.38
C ILE A 365 -11.16 11.02 29.00
N GLN A 366 -10.90 9.73 29.22
CA GLN A 366 -11.83 8.66 28.91
C GLN A 366 -13.15 8.80 29.70
N HIS A 367 -13.04 9.13 31.00
CA HIS A 367 -14.21 9.35 31.85
C HIS A 367 -15.09 10.50 31.31
N PHE A 368 -14.48 11.60 30.89
CA PHE A 368 -15.22 12.72 30.28
C PHE A 368 -16.07 12.27 29.09
N PHE A 369 -15.50 11.48 28.17
CA PHE A 369 -16.23 10.99 27.01
C PHE A 369 -17.28 9.93 27.35
N THR A 370 -17.02 9.04 28.32
CA THR A 370 -18.01 8.08 28.82
C THR A 370 -19.23 8.79 29.39
N VAL A 371 -19.06 9.84 30.21
CA VAL A 371 -20.17 10.63 30.76
C VAL A 371 -20.98 11.33 29.67
N LEU A 372 -20.32 11.83 28.62
CA LEU A 372 -21.01 12.41 27.46
C LEU A 372 -21.83 11.36 26.69
N GLU A 373 -21.30 10.14 26.57
CA GLU A 373 -21.94 9.04 25.85
C GLU A 373 -23.14 8.46 26.60
N GLU A 374 -23.04 8.28 27.92
CA GLU A 374 -24.17 7.91 28.80
C GLU A 374 -25.33 8.92 28.68
N LYS A 375 -24.99 10.21 28.59
CA LYS A 375 -25.95 11.30 28.43
C LYS A 375 -26.14 11.70 26.96
N SER A 376 -25.87 10.80 26.03
CA SER A 376 -25.98 11.06 24.58
C SER A 376 -27.42 11.35 24.14
N TYR A 377 -28.44 11.11 24.95
CA TYR A 377 -29.81 11.56 24.66
C TYR A 377 -29.93 13.09 24.58
N LYS A 378 -29.01 13.85 25.19
CA LYS A 378 -28.92 15.31 25.08
C LYS A 378 -28.20 15.73 23.80
N ILE A 379 -28.83 16.59 23.00
CA ILE A 379 -28.31 17.04 21.70
C ILE A 379 -26.92 17.68 21.83
N GLN A 380 -26.71 18.54 22.83
CA GLN A 380 -25.43 19.19 23.08
C GLN A 380 -24.29 18.19 23.32
N ASN A 381 -24.57 17.04 23.95
CA ASN A 381 -23.57 16.00 24.19
C ASN A 381 -23.25 15.24 22.90
N ARG A 382 -24.25 14.98 22.04
CA ARG A 382 -24.02 14.41 20.69
C ARG A 382 -23.15 15.33 19.84
N VAL A 383 -23.43 16.64 19.87
CA VAL A 383 -22.64 17.64 19.14
C VAL A 383 -21.21 17.68 19.68
N MET A 384 -21.04 17.66 21.01
CA MET A 384 -19.71 17.63 21.62
C MET A 384 -18.94 16.35 21.24
N LEU A 385 -19.55 15.16 21.35
CA LEU A 385 -18.94 13.89 20.93
C LEU A 385 -18.55 13.89 19.45
N SER A 386 -19.44 14.39 18.58
CA SER A 386 -19.19 14.46 17.14
C SER A 386 -17.93 15.26 16.79
N ARG A 387 -17.62 16.32 17.55
CA ARG A 387 -16.43 17.16 17.34
C ARG A 387 -15.10 16.44 17.59
N TYR A 388 -15.10 15.39 18.39
CA TYR A 388 -13.89 14.63 18.76
C TYR A 388 -13.93 13.18 18.27
N ARG A 389 -14.95 12.79 17.50
CA ARG A 389 -15.06 11.43 16.94
C ARG A 389 -14.35 11.37 15.59
N GLY A 390 -13.56 10.31 15.42
CA GLY A 390 -12.85 10.01 14.18
C GLY A 390 -12.54 8.52 14.06
N LYS A 391 -11.75 8.16 13.05
CA LYS A 391 -11.20 6.81 12.95
C LYS A 391 -10.05 6.70 13.93
N THR A 392 -10.22 5.89 14.97
CA THR A 392 -9.19 5.63 15.97
C THR A 392 -8.82 4.15 15.99
N LYS A 393 -7.70 3.82 16.62
CA LYS A 393 -7.30 2.42 16.82
C LYS A 393 -8.38 1.72 17.65
N CYS A 394 -8.68 0.47 17.31
CA CYS A 394 -9.61 -0.34 18.08
C CYS A 394 -9.12 -0.47 19.52
N THR A 395 -9.95 -0.12 20.50
CA THR A 395 -9.62 -0.19 21.93
C THR A 395 -9.45 -1.62 22.46
N THR A 396 -9.99 -2.62 21.76
CA THR A 396 -9.90 -4.03 22.18
C THR A 396 -8.63 -4.71 21.68
N CYS A 397 -8.24 -4.49 20.42
CA CYS A 397 -7.07 -5.13 19.82
C CYS A 397 -5.89 -4.16 19.59
N ASN A 398 -6.03 -2.87 19.93
CA ASN A 398 -5.03 -1.83 19.72
C ASN A 398 -4.49 -1.76 18.28
N GLY A 399 -5.35 -2.03 17.29
CA GLY A 399 -4.97 -2.06 15.87
C GLY A 399 -4.36 -3.37 15.39
N LYS A 400 -4.22 -4.40 16.24
CA LYS A 400 -3.68 -5.73 15.87
C LYS A 400 -4.66 -6.60 15.07
N ARG A 401 -5.94 -6.20 14.99
CA ARG A 401 -7.03 -6.81 14.18
C ARG A 401 -7.51 -8.21 14.62
N LEU A 402 -6.76 -8.90 15.45
CA LEU A 402 -7.09 -10.23 15.94
C LEU A 402 -7.83 -10.20 17.27
N ARG A 403 -8.54 -11.28 17.57
CA ARG A 403 -9.17 -11.52 18.86
C ARG A 403 -8.16 -11.88 19.95
N LYS A 404 -8.52 -11.65 21.21
CA LYS A 404 -7.63 -11.83 22.38
C LYS A 404 -7.12 -13.26 22.54
N GLU A 405 -7.93 -14.24 22.16
CA GLU A 405 -7.60 -15.67 22.26
C GLU A 405 -6.39 -16.05 21.38
N THR A 406 -6.09 -15.27 20.35
CA THR A 406 -4.87 -15.47 19.54
C THR A 406 -3.59 -15.16 20.32
N ASP A 407 -3.66 -14.32 21.35
CA ASP A 407 -2.50 -13.93 22.17
C ASP A 407 -2.10 -15.05 23.16
N TYR A 408 -2.92 -16.10 23.29
CA TYR A 408 -2.58 -17.28 24.06
C TYR A 408 -1.62 -18.21 23.30
N VAL A 409 -1.56 -18.11 21.96
CA VAL A 409 -0.70 -18.97 21.14
C VAL A 409 0.64 -18.29 20.89
N LYS A 410 1.72 -18.94 21.31
CA LYS A 410 3.08 -18.39 21.28
C LYS A 410 4.04 -19.31 20.54
N ILE A 411 5.00 -18.70 19.85
CA ILE A 411 6.22 -19.32 19.33
C ILE A 411 7.38 -18.53 19.92
N ASN A 412 8.27 -19.20 20.66
CA ASN A 412 9.41 -18.56 21.33
C ASN A 412 9.00 -17.29 22.11
N GLU A 413 7.96 -17.43 22.95
CA GLU A 413 7.35 -16.38 23.78
C GLU A 413 6.65 -15.23 23.04
N LYS A 414 6.64 -15.20 21.70
CA LYS A 414 5.98 -14.16 20.91
C LYS A 414 4.64 -14.62 20.34
N THR A 415 3.63 -13.77 20.46
CA THR A 415 2.32 -13.96 19.81
C THR A 415 2.38 -13.46 18.36
N ILE A 416 1.48 -13.95 17.51
CA ILE A 416 1.37 -13.40 16.14
C ILE A 416 1.02 -11.90 16.17
N SER A 417 0.20 -11.49 17.14
CA SER A 417 -0.24 -10.10 17.31
C SER A 417 0.89 -9.15 17.70
N ASP A 418 1.96 -9.65 18.30
CA ASP A 418 3.17 -8.86 18.59
C ASP A 418 4.06 -8.71 17.36
N LEU A 419 4.14 -9.75 16.52
CA LEU A 419 4.96 -9.76 15.31
C LEU A 419 4.42 -8.80 14.24
N VAL A 420 3.10 -8.67 14.11
CA VAL A 420 2.50 -7.85 13.03
C VAL A 420 2.80 -6.36 13.14
N THR A 421 3.14 -5.89 14.35
CA THR A 421 3.50 -4.49 14.62
C THR A 421 4.98 -4.20 14.51
N LEU A 422 5.84 -5.22 14.40
CA LEU A 422 7.28 -5.03 14.26
C LEU A 422 7.61 -4.47 12.86
N PRO A 423 8.58 -3.54 12.78
CA PRO A 423 9.26 -3.22 11.53
C PRO A 423 9.85 -4.48 10.87
N LEU A 424 9.89 -4.51 9.53
CA LEU A 424 10.31 -5.70 8.78
C LEU A 424 11.77 -6.10 9.04
N ASP A 425 12.65 -5.15 9.33
CA ASP A 425 14.03 -5.43 9.76
C ASP A 425 14.08 -6.18 11.11
N GLU A 426 13.34 -5.71 12.11
CA GLU A 426 13.20 -6.38 13.41
C GLU A 426 12.52 -7.77 13.26
N LEU A 427 11.50 -7.86 12.41
CA LEU A 427 10.78 -9.10 12.13
C LEU A 427 11.67 -10.14 11.44
N SER A 428 12.53 -9.71 10.51
CA SER A 428 13.52 -10.58 9.85
C SER A 428 14.51 -11.17 10.85
N VAL A 429 14.99 -10.34 11.79
CA VAL A 429 15.90 -10.80 12.85
C VAL A 429 15.23 -11.83 13.75
N PHE A 430 13.94 -11.65 14.09
CA PHE A 430 13.18 -12.62 14.88
C PHE A 430 13.14 -14.00 14.21
N PHE A 431 12.76 -14.09 12.93
CA PHE A 431 12.65 -15.38 12.24
C PHE A 431 14.00 -16.04 11.92
N LYS A 432 15.07 -15.25 11.68
CA LYS A 432 16.43 -15.78 11.50
C LYS A 432 17.00 -16.40 12.78
N ASN A 433 16.67 -15.84 13.94
CA ASN A 433 17.16 -16.30 15.25
C ASN A 433 16.21 -17.27 15.95
N LEU A 434 15.14 -17.71 15.27
CA LEU A 434 14.13 -18.58 15.86
C LEU A 434 14.73 -19.96 16.17
N LYS A 435 14.71 -20.33 17.45
CA LYS A 435 15.16 -21.65 17.91
C LYS A 435 13.95 -22.57 18.00
N LEU A 436 13.98 -23.65 17.23
CA LEU A 436 12.96 -24.69 17.21
C LEU A 436 13.53 -26.01 17.72
N ASP A 437 12.69 -26.85 18.30
CA ASP A 437 13.07 -28.23 18.57
C ASP A 437 13.10 -29.09 17.29
N LYS A 438 13.61 -30.33 17.38
CA LYS A 438 13.75 -31.21 16.20
C LYS A 438 12.43 -31.52 15.50
N TYR A 439 11.32 -31.56 16.24
CA TYR A 439 10.00 -31.86 15.70
C TYR A 439 9.41 -30.62 15.01
N GLU A 440 9.49 -29.47 15.67
CA GLU A 440 9.09 -28.17 15.15
C GLU A 440 9.89 -27.80 13.90
N GLU A 441 11.21 -28.04 13.88
CA GLU A 441 12.07 -27.78 12.73
C GLU A 441 11.63 -28.62 11.51
N LYS A 442 11.29 -29.90 11.72
CA LYS A 442 10.83 -30.78 10.64
C LYS A 442 9.56 -30.25 9.96
N ILE A 443 8.64 -29.67 10.73
CA ILE A 443 7.36 -29.13 10.23
C ILE A 443 7.56 -27.71 9.67
N GLY A 444 8.32 -26.88 10.38
CA GLY A 444 8.47 -25.45 10.15
C GLY A 444 9.52 -25.07 9.11
N LYS A 445 10.51 -25.93 8.79
CA LYS A 445 11.65 -25.59 7.92
C LYS A 445 11.25 -24.96 6.59
N ARG A 446 10.28 -25.56 5.88
CA ARG A 446 9.82 -25.03 4.59
C ARG A 446 9.10 -23.69 4.77
N LEU A 447 8.23 -23.56 5.77
CA LEU A 447 7.51 -22.32 6.07
C LEU A 447 8.48 -21.19 6.45
N LEU A 448 9.48 -21.48 7.29
CA LEU A 448 10.51 -20.52 7.67
C LEU A 448 11.37 -20.09 6.49
N THR A 449 11.67 -21.00 5.57
CA THR A 449 12.40 -20.66 4.34
C THR A 449 11.62 -19.66 3.51
N GLU A 450 10.31 -19.90 3.30
CA GLU A 450 9.44 -18.98 2.56
C GLU A 450 9.27 -17.62 3.26
N ILE A 451 9.08 -17.61 4.58
CA ILE A 451 8.98 -16.38 5.38
C ILE A 451 10.28 -15.57 5.25
N ASN A 452 11.44 -16.19 5.48
CA ASN A 452 12.72 -15.50 5.43
C ASN A 452 13.04 -14.98 4.03
N ASN A 453 12.75 -15.75 2.98
CA ASN A 453 12.96 -15.32 1.59
C ASN A 453 12.10 -14.09 1.27
N ARG A 454 10.82 -14.10 1.61
CA ARG A 454 9.91 -12.97 1.32
C ARG A 454 10.25 -11.72 2.12
N LEU A 455 10.64 -11.87 3.40
CA LEU A 455 11.17 -10.76 4.19
C LEU A 455 12.47 -10.20 3.58
N GLN A 456 13.35 -11.07 3.09
CA GLN A 456 14.57 -10.66 2.40
C GLN A 456 14.26 -9.91 1.09
N PHE A 457 13.30 -10.36 0.29
CA PHE A 457 12.89 -9.65 -0.92
C PHE A 457 12.36 -8.25 -0.62
N LEU A 458 11.50 -8.10 0.41
CA LEU A 458 11.04 -6.78 0.86
C LEU A 458 12.19 -5.89 1.35
N THR A 459 13.19 -6.47 1.99
CA THR A 459 14.40 -5.76 2.43
C THR A 459 15.25 -5.30 1.23
N ASN A 460 15.41 -6.16 0.22
CA ASN A 460 16.19 -5.85 -0.98
C ASN A 460 15.56 -4.71 -1.80
N VAL A 461 14.23 -4.62 -1.83
CA VAL A 461 13.51 -3.48 -2.45
C VAL A 461 13.39 -2.25 -1.53
N GLY A 462 14.11 -2.20 -0.40
CA GLY A 462 14.17 -1.01 0.45
C GLY A 462 12.91 -0.73 1.28
N LEU A 463 12.08 -1.74 1.55
CA LEU A 463 10.83 -1.58 2.32
C LEU A 463 10.94 -2.02 3.78
N ASN A 464 12.16 -2.22 4.28
CA ASN A 464 12.46 -2.73 5.63
C ASN A 464 11.84 -1.91 6.78
N TYR A 465 11.51 -0.64 6.55
CA TYR A 465 10.90 0.25 7.54
C TYR A 465 9.38 0.07 7.72
N LEU A 466 8.73 -0.67 6.83
CA LEU A 466 7.29 -0.94 6.93
C LEU A 466 7.00 -2.02 8.00
N THR A 467 5.72 -2.18 8.33
CA THR A 467 5.23 -3.30 9.16
C THR A 467 4.27 -4.13 8.32
N ILE A 468 4.14 -5.43 8.61
CA ILE A 468 3.19 -6.29 7.88
C ILE A 468 1.72 -5.91 8.14
N ASN A 469 1.43 -5.20 9.23
CA ASN A 469 0.09 -4.70 9.56
C ASN A 469 -0.27 -3.37 8.87
N ARG A 470 0.68 -2.72 8.17
CA ARG A 470 0.41 -1.47 7.45
C ARG A 470 -0.62 -1.70 6.35
N THR A 471 -1.63 -0.84 6.29
CA THR A 471 -2.73 -0.96 5.33
C THR A 471 -2.26 -0.61 3.92
N SER A 472 -2.68 -1.39 2.93
CA SER A 472 -2.24 -1.24 1.54
C SER A 472 -2.65 0.11 0.92
N ASN A 473 -3.74 0.70 1.39
CA ASN A 473 -4.22 2.01 0.94
C ASN A 473 -3.42 3.22 1.47
N THR A 474 -2.49 3.01 2.40
CA THR A 474 -1.59 4.06 2.92
C THR A 474 -0.20 4.01 2.29
N LEU A 475 0.00 3.11 1.33
CA LEU A 475 1.25 2.99 0.60
C LEU A 475 1.30 4.03 -0.53
N SER A 476 2.50 4.54 -0.80
CA SER A 476 2.75 5.32 -2.03
C SER A 476 2.69 4.41 -3.28
N GLY A 477 2.61 5.02 -4.47
CA GLY A 477 2.67 4.28 -5.74
C GLY A 477 3.94 3.43 -5.84
N GLY A 478 5.10 4.02 -5.55
CA GLY A 478 6.38 3.30 -5.52
C GLY A 478 6.47 2.21 -4.43
N GLU A 479 5.93 2.44 -3.22
CA GLU A 479 5.86 1.40 -2.18
C GLU A 479 5.00 0.21 -2.64
N SER A 480 3.84 0.48 -3.24
CA SER A 480 2.94 -0.55 -3.81
C SER A 480 3.62 -1.32 -4.94
N GLN A 481 4.31 -0.63 -5.83
CA GLN A 481 5.05 -1.23 -6.94
C GLN A 481 6.16 -2.17 -6.44
N ARG A 482 6.95 -1.73 -5.46
CA ARG A 482 8.03 -2.53 -4.86
C ARG A 482 7.50 -3.74 -4.09
N ILE A 483 6.35 -3.62 -3.44
CA ILE A 483 5.66 -4.79 -2.86
C ILE A 483 5.29 -5.79 -3.95
N ASN A 484 4.69 -5.36 -5.06
CA ASN A 484 4.32 -6.25 -6.16
C ASN A 484 5.55 -6.92 -6.79
N LEU A 485 6.67 -6.20 -6.88
CA LEU A 485 7.96 -6.74 -7.32
C LEU A 485 8.49 -7.82 -6.36
N ALA A 486 8.47 -7.56 -5.05
CA ALA A 486 8.88 -8.53 -4.04
C ALA A 486 7.96 -9.78 -4.03
N THR A 487 6.64 -9.60 -4.19
CA THR A 487 5.68 -10.70 -4.34
C THR A 487 5.97 -11.52 -5.60
N SER A 488 6.34 -10.86 -6.70
CA SER A 488 6.70 -11.52 -7.96
C SER A 488 7.94 -12.39 -7.82
N LEU A 489 9.00 -11.91 -7.14
CA LEU A 489 10.16 -12.72 -6.79
C LEU A 489 9.79 -13.95 -5.95
N GLY A 490 8.85 -13.79 -5.01
CA GLY A 490 8.36 -14.87 -4.15
C GLY A 490 7.53 -15.96 -4.86
N SER A 491 7.04 -15.68 -6.08
CA SER A 491 6.16 -16.60 -6.82
C SER A 491 6.87 -17.75 -7.54
N SER A 492 8.22 -17.73 -7.59
CA SER A 492 9.06 -18.77 -8.23
C SER A 492 8.67 -19.10 -9.69
N LEU A 493 8.12 -18.11 -10.42
CA LEU A 493 7.78 -18.29 -11.83
C LEU A 493 9.03 -18.27 -12.71
N VAL A 494 9.07 -19.16 -13.70
CA VAL A 494 10.17 -19.29 -14.68
C VAL A 494 9.58 -19.30 -16.09
N GLY A 495 10.27 -18.66 -17.03
CA GLY A 495 9.83 -18.56 -18.43
C GLY A 495 8.73 -17.53 -18.67
N SER A 496 8.46 -16.66 -17.70
CA SER A 496 7.52 -15.54 -17.82
C SER A 496 8.22 -14.29 -18.35
N MET A 497 7.41 -13.34 -18.83
CA MET A 497 7.85 -12.00 -19.21
C MET A 497 7.33 -10.99 -18.18
N TYR A 498 8.23 -10.32 -17.48
CA TYR A 498 7.87 -9.24 -16.56
C TYR A 498 8.04 -7.90 -17.26
N ILE A 499 7.00 -7.06 -17.22
CA ILE A 499 7.03 -5.72 -17.80
C ILE A 499 6.84 -4.70 -16.67
N LEU A 500 7.85 -3.88 -16.43
CA LEU A 500 7.90 -2.94 -15.32
C LEU A 500 7.86 -1.50 -15.84
N ASP A 501 7.03 -0.68 -15.21
CA ASP A 501 6.86 0.74 -15.54
C ASP A 501 7.68 1.59 -14.57
N GLU A 502 8.87 2.01 -14.98
CA GLU A 502 9.73 2.94 -14.24
C GLU A 502 9.89 2.59 -12.75
N PRO A 503 10.43 1.40 -12.42
CA PRO A 503 10.50 0.91 -11.04
C PRO A 503 11.44 1.73 -10.15
N SER A 504 12.28 2.62 -10.71
CA SER A 504 13.12 3.56 -9.96
C SER A 504 12.36 4.73 -9.35
N ILE A 505 11.08 4.91 -9.67
CA ILE A 505 10.33 6.10 -9.23
C ILE A 505 10.27 6.22 -7.70
N GLY A 506 10.54 7.44 -7.24
CA GLY A 506 10.57 7.80 -5.82
C GLY A 506 11.64 7.05 -5.02
N LEU A 507 12.63 6.45 -5.70
CA LEU A 507 13.81 5.85 -5.07
C LEU A 507 14.95 6.84 -5.02
N HIS A 508 15.65 6.82 -3.89
CA HIS A 508 16.94 7.46 -3.79
C HIS A 508 17.97 6.65 -4.60
N PRO A 509 18.98 7.27 -5.25
CA PRO A 509 19.98 6.56 -6.06
C PRO A 509 20.61 5.33 -5.38
N LYS A 510 20.92 5.44 -4.08
CA LYS A 510 21.35 4.30 -3.22
C LYS A 510 20.42 3.07 -3.29
N ASP A 511 19.11 3.28 -3.34
CA ASP A 511 18.12 2.19 -3.41
C ASP A 511 17.92 1.70 -4.85
N THR A 512 18.19 2.54 -5.87
CA THR A 512 18.25 2.14 -7.28
C THR A 512 19.29 1.04 -7.51
N GLU A 513 20.48 1.16 -6.90
CA GLU A 513 21.52 0.11 -6.96
C GLU A 513 20.99 -1.26 -6.47
N ARG A 514 20.16 -1.26 -5.41
CA ARG A 514 19.56 -2.49 -4.86
C ARG A 514 18.47 -3.04 -5.77
N LEU A 515 17.66 -2.16 -6.36
CA LEU A 515 16.63 -2.52 -7.33
C LEU A 515 17.25 -3.20 -8.54
N ILE A 516 18.38 -2.72 -9.06
CA ILE A 516 19.09 -3.35 -10.17
C ILE A 516 19.46 -4.80 -9.84
N GLY A 517 19.94 -5.06 -8.61
CA GLY A 517 20.20 -6.41 -8.12
C GLY A 517 18.95 -7.30 -8.20
N VAL A 518 17.80 -6.78 -7.74
CA VAL A 518 16.51 -7.47 -7.81
C VAL A 518 16.07 -7.76 -9.25
N LEU A 519 16.25 -6.81 -10.17
CA LEU A 519 15.89 -7.00 -11.59
C LEU A 519 16.75 -8.09 -12.24
N LYS A 520 18.03 -8.16 -11.88
CA LYS A 520 18.94 -9.23 -12.32
C LYS A 520 18.57 -10.57 -11.72
N ASP A 521 18.24 -10.64 -10.43
CA ASP A 521 17.77 -11.86 -9.79
C ASP A 521 16.51 -12.40 -10.51
N LEU A 522 15.55 -11.53 -10.83
CA LEU A 522 14.33 -11.89 -11.55
C LEU A 522 14.63 -12.46 -12.96
N ARG A 523 15.59 -11.85 -13.66
CA ARG A 523 16.09 -12.33 -14.97
C ARG A 523 16.78 -13.69 -14.82
N ASP A 524 17.67 -13.83 -13.85
CA ASP A 524 18.54 -15.00 -13.68
C ASP A 524 17.78 -16.26 -13.23
N LEU A 525 16.57 -16.10 -12.69
CA LEU A 525 15.59 -17.19 -12.52
C LEU A 525 15.12 -17.80 -13.85
N GLY A 526 15.45 -17.21 -15.00
CA GLY A 526 15.01 -17.66 -16.32
C GLY A 526 13.79 -16.92 -16.85
N ASN A 527 13.61 -15.66 -16.45
CA ASN A 527 12.54 -14.79 -16.95
C ASN A 527 13.09 -13.72 -17.88
N THR A 528 12.24 -13.18 -18.75
CA THR A 528 12.57 -11.99 -19.55
C THR A 528 12.04 -10.78 -18.82
N VAL A 529 12.91 -9.81 -18.51
CA VAL A 529 12.54 -8.62 -17.74
C VAL A 529 12.62 -7.41 -18.67
N VAL A 530 11.48 -6.82 -18.97
CA VAL A 530 11.35 -5.63 -19.82
C VAL A 530 11.01 -4.44 -18.92
N VAL A 531 11.87 -3.43 -18.91
CA VAL A 531 11.74 -2.26 -18.05
C VAL A 531 11.59 -1.03 -18.92
N VAL A 532 10.53 -0.24 -18.71
CA VAL A 532 10.46 1.11 -19.27
C VAL A 532 11.18 2.04 -18.30
N GLU A 533 12.28 2.65 -18.71
CA GLU A 533 13.11 3.47 -17.82
C GLU A 533 13.86 4.60 -18.51
N HIS A 534 14.26 5.55 -17.68
CA HIS A 534 15.06 6.72 -17.99
C HIS A 534 16.30 6.85 -17.09
N ASP A 535 16.37 6.06 -16.02
CA ASP A 535 17.50 6.06 -15.09
C ASP A 535 18.80 5.55 -15.72
N GLU A 536 19.88 6.33 -15.55
CA GLU A 536 21.20 6.06 -16.12
C GLU A 536 21.80 4.74 -15.62
N ASP A 537 21.67 4.44 -14.32
CA ASP A 537 22.24 3.26 -13.71
C ASP A 537 21.54 1.98 -14.17
N ILE A 538 20.20 2.01 -14.31
CA ILE A 538 19.44 0.89 -14.86
C ILE A 538 19.78 0.64 -16.32
N MET A 539 19.90 1.71 -17.13
CA MET A 539 20.28 1.59 -18.53
C MET A 539 21.68 0.97 -18.70
N LYS A 540 22.64 1.40 -17.87
CA LYS A 540 24.02 0.91 -17.89
C LYS A 540 24.11 -0.59 -17.57
N GLU A 541 23.25 -1.08 -16.70
CA GLU A 541 23.23 -2.47 -16.24
C GLU A 541 22.31 -3.38 -17.06
N ALA A 542 21.62 -2.84 -18.06
CA ALA A 542 20.78 -3.58 -18.99
C ALA A 542 21.60 -4.47 -19.95
N ASP A 543 21.05 -5.64 -20.28
CA ASP A 543 21.64 -6.53 -21.28
C ASP A 543 21.37 -6.02 -22.71
N TYR A 544 20.22 -5.35 -22.90
CA TYR A 544 19.79 -4.81 -24.19
C TYR A 544 18.92 -3.57 -23.97
N ILE A 545 19.07 -2.57 -24.82
CA ILE A 545 18.34 -1.30 -24.75
C ILE A 545 17.66 -1.07 -26.09
N ILE A 546 16.43 -0.56 -26.03
CA ILE A 546 15.64 -0.11 -27.17
C ILE A 546 15.27 1.34 -26.92
N ASP A 547 15.84 2.24 -27.73
CA ASP A 547 15.54 3.66 -27.66
C ASP A 547 14.44 4.01 -28.68
N ILE A 548 13.33 4.56 -28.19
CA ILE A 548 12.18 4.97 -29.01
C ILE A 548 12.13 6.49 -29.11
N GLY A 549 12.08 6.99 -30.34
CA GLY A 549 12.05 8.42 -30.64
C GLY A 549 11.77 8.66 -32.13
N PRO A 550 12.40 9.68 -32.76
CA PRO A 550 13.35 10.65 -32.17
C PRO A 550 12.68 11.70 -31.27
N GLU A 551 11.39 11.99 -31.48
CA GLU A 551 10.62 12.94 -30.67
C GLU A 551 9.41 12.27 -29.99
N ALA A 552 8.55 13.07 -29.36
CA ALA A 552 7.29 12.63 -28.78
C ALA A 552 6.15 12.65 -29.81
N GLY A 553 5.06 11.94 -29.54
CA GLY A 553 3.81 12.09 -30.31
C GLY A 553 3.91 11.67 -31.77
N THR A 554 3.43 12.54 -32.66
CA THR A 554 3.38 12.30 -34.11
C THR A 554 4.75 12.10 -34.75
N PHE A 555 5.79 12.71 -34.18
CA PHE A 555 7.19 12.62 -34.62
C PHE A 555 7.98 11.51 -33.91
N GLY A 556 7.35 10.81 -32.95
CA GLY A 556 7.91 9.64 -32.29
C GLY A 556 7.53 8.32 -32.95
N GLY A 557 7.61 7.25 -32.16
CA GLY A 557 7.14 5.92 -32.54
C GLY A 557 8.07 5.16 -33.48
N HIS A 558 9.33 5.59 -33.61
CA HIS A 558 10.39 4.86 -34.31
C HIS A 558 11.41 4.29 -33.32
N VAL A 559 12.02 3.16 -33.67
CA VAL A 559 13.24 2.69 -32.98
C VAL A 559 14.42 3.48 -33.53
N VAL A 560 15.03 4.32 -32.70
CA VAL A 560 16.16 5.17 -33.10
C VAL A 560 17.50 4.50 -32.87
N ALA A 561 17.61 3.71 -31.82
CA ALA A 561 18.77 2.89 -31.53
C ALA A 561 18.34 1.62 -30.78
N GLU A 562 19.07 0.53 -31.00
CA GLU A 562 18.90 -0.72 -30.25
C GLU A 562 20.26 -1.41 -30.10
N GLY A 563 20.50 -2.07 -28.96
CA GLY A 563 21.76 -2.77 -28.70
C GLY A 563 22.18 -2.75 -27.24
N THR A 564 23.46 -3.02 -27.00
CA THR A 564 24.09 -2.87 -25.68
C THR A 564 24.28 -1.39 -25.33
N PHE A 565 24.48 -1.08 -24.04
CA PHE A 565 24.73 0.31 -23.60
C PHE A 565 25.86 0.99 -24.40
N LYS A 566 26.96 0.28 -24.66
CA LYS A 566 28.09 0.79 -25.47
C LYS A 566 27.74 1.09 -26.92
N GLU A 567 26.73 0.41 -27.48
CA GLU A 567 26.23 0.66 -28.84
C GLU A 567 25.26 1.84 -28.85
N ILE A 568 24.42 1.99 -27.82
CA ILE A 568 23.56 3.16 -27.65
C ILE A 568 24.38 4.44 -27.55
N LEU A 569 25.46 4.47 -26.76
CA LEU A 569 26.35 5.64 -26.65
C LEU A 569 26.98 6.08 -27.98
N LYS A 570 27.05 5.19 -28.97
CA LYS A 570 27.59 5.51 -30.32
C LYS A 570 26.51 6.00 -31.29
N SER A 571 25.25 5.98 -30.88
CA SER A 571 24.15 6.42 -31.72
C SER A 571 23.98 7.94 -31.65
N ASP A 572 23.33 8.51 -32.66
CA ASP A 572 23.00 9.96 -32.69
C ASP A 572 21.69 10.27 -31.95
N SER A 573 21.18 9.36 -31.11
CA SER A 573 19.92 9.55 -30.41
C SER A 573 20.02 10.63 -29.34
N LEU A 574 18.89 11.27 -29.03
CA LEU A 574 18.85 12.30 -27.99
C LEU A 574 19.29 11.73 -26.63
N THR A 575 18.90 10.50 -26.32
CA THR A 575 19.33 9.81 -25.09
C THR A 575 20.85 9.62 -25.07
N ALA A 576 21.45 9.18 -26.18
CA ALA A 576 22.91 9.06 -26.28
C ALA A 576 23.63 10.41 -26.07
N GLN A 577 23.09 11.50 -26.62
CA GLN A 577 23.65 12.85 -26.44
C GLN A 577 23.66 13.29 -24.97
N TYR A 578 22.63 12.96 -24.19
CA TYR A 578 22.61 13.25 -22.74
C TYR A 578 23.55 12.32 -21.97
N LEU A 579 23.63 11.03 -22.33
CA LEU A 579 24.51 10.06 -21.65
C LEU A 579 26.01 10.30 -21.92
N ASN A 580 26.34 10.89 -23.07
CA ASN A 580 27.70 11.29 -23.42
C ASN A 580 28.08 12.70 -22.92
N ASP A 581 27.17 13.39 -22.22
CA ASP A 581 27.30 14.80 -21.81
C ASP A 581 27.45 15.81 -22.99
N ASP A 582 27.12 15.42 -24.23
CA ASP A 582 27.05 16.34 -25.38
C ASP A 582 25.93 17.38 -25.18
N LEU A 583 24.80 16.93 -24.64
CA LEU A 583 23.74 17.75 -24.09
C LEU A 583 23.67 17.54 -22.59
N ARG A 584 23.50 18.63 -21.82
CA ARG A 584 23.40 18.54 -20.36
C ARG A 584 22.49 19.61 -19.79
N ILE A 585 21.91 19.31 -18.64
CA ILE A 585 21.22 20.31 -17.83
C ILE A 585 22.30 21.09 -17.08
N GLU A 586 22.49 22.35 -17.47
CA GLU A 586 23.53 23.22 -16.91
C GLU A 586 23.23 23.58 -15.45
N VAL A 587 24.28 23.59 -14.62
CA VAL A 587 24.19 24.06 -13.24
C VAL A 587 24.05 25.59 -13.25
N PRO A 588 23.10 26.17 -12.50
CA PRO A 588 22.94 27.62 -12.43
C PRO A 588 24.22 28.32 -11.96
N THR A 589 24.74 29.28 -12.73
CA THR A 589 25.97 30.01 -12.38
C THR A 589 25.84 30.88 -11.13
N LYS A 590 24.61 31.28 -10.79
CA LYS A 590 24.28 32.05 -9.58
C LYS A 590 22.99 31.50 -8.99
N ARG A 591 23.05 31.12 -7.71
CA ARG A 591 21.87 30.68 -6.95
C ARG A 591 21.10 31.88 -6.42
N ARG A 592 19.77 31.80 -6.41
CA ARG A 592 18.91 32.86 -5.90
C ARG A 592 18.95 32.87 -4.37
N THR A 593 19.03 34.06 -3.79
CA THR A 593 18.95 34.25 -2.33
C THR A 593 17.69 35.03 -1.97
N SER A 594 17.03 34.66 -0.89
CA SER A 594 15.82 35.32 -0.43
C SER A 594 15.93 35.81 1.00
N LYS A 595 15.36 37.00 1.27
CA LYS A 595 15.18 37.52 2.62
C LYS A 595 13.90 37.02 3.28
N ASN A 596 12.96 36.51 2.48
CA ASN A 596 11.69 36.00 2.94
C ASN A 596 11.78 34.48 3.10
N ASN A 597 11.27 33.96 4.21
CA ASN A 597 11.24 32.53 4.47
C ASN A 597 9.99 32.13 5.25
N ILE A 598 9.71 30.83 5.25
CA ILE A 598 8.75 30.17 6.13
C ILE A 598 9.55 29.19 6.99
N GLN A 599 9.43 29.30 8.30
CA GLN A 599 10.08 28.43 9.26
C GLN A 599 9.03 27.57 9.98
N ILE A 600 9.21 26.26 9.91
CA ILE A 600 8.48 25.29 10.71
C ILE A 600 9.34 24.95 11.92
N ILE A 601 8.77 25.06 13.11
CA ILE A 601 9.45 24.81 14.39
C ILE A 601 8.86 23.54 15.01
N GLY A 602 9.72 22.61 15.41
CA GLY A 602 9.40 21.40 16.16
C GLY A 602 8.51 20.41 15.41
N ALA A 603 8.74 20.21 14.11
CA ALA A 603 8.00 19.25 13.29
C ALA A 603 8.19 17.82 13.81
N ARG A 604 7.09 17.16 14.20
CA ARG A 604 7.12 15.86 14.90
C ARG A 604 5.98 14.91 14.51
N GLU A 605 5.29 15.21 13.41
CA GLU A 605 4.29 14.30 12.85
C GLU A 605 4.95 12.99 12.40
N HIS A 606 4.28 11.86 12.66
CA HIS A 606 4.74 10.50 12.35
C HIS A 606 6.18 10.20 12.85
N ASN A 607 7.15 10.10 11.94
CA ASN A 607 8.53 9.73 12.29
C ASN A 607 9.47 10.93 12.44
N LEU A 608 9.02 12.17 12.20
CA LEU A 608 9.83 13.38 12.34
C LEU A 608 10.28 13.59 13.79
N LYS A 609 11.54 13.96 13.99
CA LYS A 609 12.20 14.00 15.31
C LYS A 609 12.25 15.40 15.91
N ASN A 610 11.10 16.09 15.93
CA ASN A 610 10.98 17.46 16.45
C ASN A 610 11.99 18.42 15.79
N ILE A 611 11.99 18.47 14.46
CA ILE A 611 12.96 19.20 13.66
C ILE A 611 12.49 20.63 13.34
N ASP A 612 13.44 21.55 13.25
CA ASP A 612 13.21 22.92 12.78
C ASP A 612 13.68 23.04 11.33
N VAL A 613 12.83 23.53 10.43
CA VAL A 613 13.13 23.59 9.00
C VAL A 613 12.75 24.96 8.44
N THR A 614 13.64 25.55 7.65
CA THR A 614 13.42 26.84 6.99
C THR A 614 13.32 26.69 5.48
N PHE A 615 12.25 27.22 4.90
CA PHE A 615 11.96 27.26 3.47
C PHE A 615 12.12 28.70 2.96
N PRO A 616 13.18 29.03 2.20
CA PRO A 616 13.29 30.33 1.56
C PRO A 616 12.22 30.50 0.47
N LEU A 617 11.71 31.72 0.33
CA LEU A 617 10.70 32.09 -0.68
C LEU A 617 11.35 32.68 -1.94
N ASN A 618 10.60 32.83 -3.02
CA ASN A 618 11.06 33.42 -4.30
C ASN A 618 12.26 32.69 -4.93
N CYS A 619 12.40 31.40 -4.67
CA CYS A 619 13.46 30.55 -5.21
C CYS A 619 12.96 29.10 -5.36
N LEU A 620 13.82 28.23 -5.89
CA LEU A 620 13.60 26.78 -5.97
C LEU A 620 14.18 26.09 -4.73
N SER A 621 13.31 25.66 -3.82
CA SER A 621 13.71 24.84 -2.67
C SER A 621 13.40 23.36 -2.91
N VAL A 622 14.35 22.46 -2.68
CA VAL A 622 14.18 21.02 -2.92
C VAL A 622 14.38 20.24 -1.62
N ILE A 623 13.42 19.36 -1.29
CA ILE A 623 13.52 18.41 -0.19
C ILE A 623 14.02 17.08 -0.74
N THR A 624 15.12 16.60 -0.17
CA THR A 624 15.80 15.35 -0.54
C THR A 624 15.88 14.40 0.67
N GLY A 625 16.38 13.19 0.44
CA GLY A 625 16.53 12.15 1.45
C GLY A 625 15.89 10.83 1.04
N VAL A 626 16.18 9.74 1.76
CA VAL A 626 15.74 8.38 1.39
C VAL A 626 14.21 8.16 1.49
N SER A 627 13.69 7.10 0.89
CA SER A 627 12.26 6.76 1.00
C SER A 627 11.89 6.49 2.46
N GLY A 628 10.74 7.01 2.90
CA GLY A 628 10.29 6.89 4.29
C GLY A 628 11.02 7.80 5.30
N SER A 629 11.91 8.70 4.86
CA SER A 629 12.64 9.60 5.77
C SER A 629 11.79 10.70 6.41
N GLY A 630 10.59 10.98 5.88
CA GLY A 630 9.65 11.99 6.41
C GLY A 630 9.40 13.19 5.48
N LYS A 631 9.92 13.18 4.24
CA LYS A 631 9.73 14.27 3.24
C LYS A 631 8.26 14.64 3.03
N SER A 632 7.43 13.67 2.64
CA SER A 632 6.00 13.89 2.41
C SER A 632 5.29 14.29 3.71
N THR A 633 5.69 13.77 4.87
CA THR A 633 5.13 14.18 6.16
C THR A 633 5.40 15.65 6.46
N LEU A 634 6.63 16.12 6.26
CA LEU A 634 7.00 17.52 6.48
C LEU A 634 6.22 18.47 5.55
N VAL A 635 6.10 18.11 4.27
CA VAL A 635 5.52 18.99 3.26
C VAL A 635 4.00 18.87 3.19
N LYS A 636 3.47 17.66 3.03
CA LYS A 636 2.04 17.39 2.79
C LYS A 636 1.21 17.47 4.07
N ASN A 637 1.74 17.03 5.21
CA ASN A 637 0.97 16.98 6.46
C ASN A 637 1.20 18.21 7.34
N ILE A 638 2.37 18.86 7.26
CA ILE A 638 2.69 20.03 8.08
C ILE A 638 2.68 21.32 7.24
N LEU A 639 3.60 21.50 6.31
CA LEU A 639 3.77 22.76 5.58
C LEU A 639 2.49 23.18 4.83
N TYR A 640 1.97 22.31 3.96
CA TYR A 640 0.83 22.64 3.11
C TYR A 640 -0.44 22.97 3.89
N PRO A 641 -0.91 22.15 4.85
CA PRO A 641 -2.09 22.47 5.66
C PRO A 641 -1.90 23.72 6.52
N SER A 642 -0.67 23.95 7.02
CA SER A 642 -0.35 25.17 7.79
C SER A 642 -0.47 26.42 6.94
N MET A 643 0.03 26.37 5.70
CA MET A 643 -0.09 27.47 4.74
C MET A 643 -1.54 27.70 4.33
N GLN A 644 -2.32 26.65 4.05
CA GLN A 644 -3.75 26.78 3.75
C GLN A 644 -4.49 27.48 4.90
N LYS A 645 -4.28 27.06 6.15
CA LYS A 645 -4.95 27.67 7.31
C LYS A 645 -4.55 29.13 7.52
N LYS A 646 -3.27 29.47 7.33
CA LYS A 646 -2.77 30.86 7.45
C LYS A 646 -3.27 31.78 6.34
N LEU A 647 -3.39 31.27 5.11
CA LEU A 647 -3.76 32.08 3.93
C LEU A 647 -5.27 32.12 3.68
N ASN A 648 -5.95 30.98 3.78
CA ASN A 648 -7.37 30.80 3.43
C ASN A 648 -8.29 30.75 4.66
N GLY A 649 -7.73 30.62 5.87
CA GLY A 649 -8.47 30.51 7.14
C GLY A 649 -9.01 29.10 7.44
N TYR A 650 -9.09 28.23 6.45
CA TYR A 650 -9.46 26.82 6.56
C TYR A 650 -8.46 25.96 5.77
N GLY A 651 -8.35 24.69 6.10
CA GLY A 651 -7.43 23.76 5.45
C GLY A 651 -7.54 22.36 6.03
N ASP A 652 -6.70 21.47 5.52
CA ASP A 652 -6.60 20.10 6.00
C ASP A 652 -6.11 20.02 7.46
N LYS A 653 -6.23 18.83 8.06
CA LYS A 653 -5.70 18.58 9.41
C LYS A 653 -4.18 18.81 9.40
N ILE A 654 -3.72 19.69 10.28
CA ILE A 654 -2.30 20.04 10.39
C ILE A 654 -1.61 19.01 11.27
N GLY A 655 -0.50 18.46 10.78
CA GLY A 655 0.35 17.56 11.53
C GLY A 655 1.02 18.23 12.73
N GLN A 656 1.46 17.42 13.68
CA GLN A 656 2.05 17.84 14.94
C GLN A 656 3.35 18.63 14.69
N HIS A 657 3.33 19.90 15.09
CA HIS A 657 4.47 20.82 15.09
C HIS A 657 4.27 21.88 16.21
N THR A 658 5.31 22.64 16.54
CA THR A 658 5.25 23.62 17.63
C THR A 658 4.69 24.95 17.16
N ASP A 659 5.26 25.51 16.10
CA ASP A 659 4.81 26.78 15.53
C ASP A 659 5.27 26.94 14.07
N ILE A 660 4.63 27.85 13.34
CA ILE A 660 5.04 28.24 11.98
C ILE A 660 5.17 29.76 11.90
N LYS A 661 6.37 30.22 11.53
CA LYS A 661 6.74 31.65 11.44
C LYS A 661 7.19 31.97 10.02
N GLY A 662 7.19 33.25 9.64
CA GLY A 662 7.71 33.67 8.35
C GLY A 662 6.89 34.73 7.62
N SER A 663 7.29 35.02 6.38
CA SER A 663 6.75 36.10 5.55
C SER A 663 5.44 35.72 4.85
N PHE A 664 4.39 35.38 5.60
CA PHE A 664 3.10 34.94 5.02
C PHE A 664 2.44 36.01 4.13
N GLU A 665 2.64 37.29 4.42
CA GLU A 665 2.03 38.40 3.66
C GLU A 665 2.45 38.45 2.19
N THR A 666 3.60 37.86 1.87
CA THR A 666 4.16 37.84 0.51
C THR A 666 3.47 36.83 -0.40
N ILE A 667 2.67 35.91 0.16
CA ILE A 667 1.98 34.85 -0.56
C ILE A 667 0.47 34.98 -0.31
N LYS A 668 -0.33 34.81 -1.35
CA LYS A 668 -1.80 34.79 -1.26
C LYS A 668 -2.41 33.42 -1.45
N HIS A 669 -1.73 32.55 -2.20
CA HIS A 669 -2.23 31.22 -2.53
C HIS A 669 -1.15 30.17 -2.31
N VAL A 670 -1.56 28.98 -1.90
CA VAL A 670 -0.69 27.80 -1.87
C VAL A 670 -1.34 26.71 -2.72
N GLU A 671 -0.55 26.08 -3.57
CA GLU A 671 -1.00 25.06 -4.51
C GLU A 671 -0.12 23.82 -4.34
N PHE A 672 -0.74 22.71 -3.94
CA PHE A 672 -0.07 21.41 -3.87
C PHE A 672 -0.38 20.61 -5.14
N ILE A 673 0.67 20.26 -5.88
CA ILE A 673 0.58 19.64 -7.19
C ILE A 673 1.20 18.25 -7.10
N ASP A 674 0.34 17.28 -6.80
CA ASP A 674 0.64 15.87 -6.72
C ASP A 674 0.45 15.12 -8.05
N GLN A 675 0.90 13.86 -8.04
CA GLN A 675 0.75 12.89 -9.13
C GLN A 675 -0.65 12.26 -9.21
N ASN A 676 -1.57 12.64 -8.32
CA ASN A 676 -2.93 12.10 -8.40
C ASN A 676 -3.58 12.53 -9.73
N PRO A 677 -4.36 11.64 -10.37
CA PRO A 677 -5.03 11.95 -11.63
C PRO A 677 -5.84 13.24 -11.50
N ILE A 678 -5.75 14.13 -12.49
CA ILE A 678 -6.50 15.41 -12.52
C ILE A 678 -7.99 15.18 -12.29
N GLY A 679 -8.51 14.11 -12.88
CA GLY A 679 -9.88 13.67 -12.69
C GLY A 679 -9.99 12.18 -12.99
N ARG A 680 -10.77 11.46 -12.17
CA ARG A 680 -11.11 10.06 -12.43
C ARG A 680 -12.20 9.91 -13.50
N SER A 681 -12.85 11.02 -13.85
CA SER A 681 -13.86 11.01 -14.90
C SER A 681 -13.19 11.07 -16.26
N SER A 682 -13.60 10.14 -17.11
CA SER A 682 -13.22 10.06 -18.52
C SER A 682 -13.56 11.32 -19.33
N ARG A 683 -14.40 12.20 -18.77
CA ARG A 683 -14.85 13.50 -19.31
C ARG A 683 -13.90 14.67 -19.09
N SER A 684 -12.96 14.53 -18.17
CA SER A 684 -11.90 15.52 -18.00
C SER A 684 -10.84 15.30 -19.08
N ASN A 685 -10.34 16.38 -19.67
CA ASN A 685 -9.26 16.34 -20.67
C ASN A 685 -8.45 17.65 -20.64
N PRO A 686 -7.28 17.72 -21.30
CA PRO A 686 -6.43 18.90 -21.28
C PRO A 686 -7.16 20.19 -21.67
N VAL A 687 -7.95 20.15 -22.75
CA VAL A 687 -8.60 21.35 -23.31
C VAL A 687 -9.73 21.92 -22.43
N THR A 688 -10.44 21.05 -21.69
CA THR A 688 -11.43 21.46 -20.69
C THR A 688 -10.76 22.07 -19.46
N TYR A 689 -9.61 21.52 -19.05
CA TYR A 689 -8.88 21.98 -17.87
C TYR A 689 -8.36 23.41 -18.00
N ILE A 690 -7.72 23.74 -19.12
CA ILE A 690 -7.25 25.11 -19.41
C ILE A 690 -8.37 26.07 -19.88
N LYS A 691 -9.63 25.59 -19.92
CA LYS A 691 -10.80 26.34 -20.38
C LYS A 691 -10.64 26.92 -21.80
N ALA A 692 -9.92 26.22 -22.67
CA ALA A 692 -9.86 26.52 -24.10
C ALA A 692 -11.07 25.94 -24.85
N TYR A 693 -11.66 24.85 -24.31
CA TYR A 693 -12.80 24.19 -24.95
C TYR A 693 -14.04 25.08 -25.07
N ASP A 694 -14.25 26.01 -24.14
CA ASP A 694 -15.38 26.95 -24.21
C ASP A 694 -15.28 27.87 -25.43
N ASP A 695 -14.08 28.35 -25.74
CA ASP A 695 -13.82 29.18 -26.91
C ASP A 695 -13.95 28.36 -28.21
N ILE A 696 -13.47 27.10 -28.22
CA ILE A 696 -13.64 26.18 -29.35
C ILE A 696 -15.13 25.90 -29.61
N ARG A 697 -15.92 25.60 -28.58
CA ARG A 697 -17.37 25.36 -28.73
C ARG A 697 -18.10 26.61 -29.21
N ALA A 698 -17.70 27.79 -28.76
CA ALA A 698 -18.22 29.05 -29.25
C ALA A 698 -17.92 29.24 -30.75
N LEU A 699 -16.69 28.96 -31.18
CA LEU A 699 -16.26 28.99 -32.58
C LEU A 699 -17.12 28.07 -33.45
N PHE A 700 -17.36 26.83 -33.03
CA PHE A 700 -18.20 25.88 -33.78
C PHE A 700 -19.68 26.31 -33.83
N SER A 701 -20.20 26.91 -32.76
CA SER A 701 -21.57 27.44 -32.75
C SER A 701 -21.79 28.67 -33.65
N ASN A 702 -20.70 29.31 -34.07
CA ASN A 702 -20.72 30.47 -34.97
C ASN A 702 -20.61 30.09 -36.45
N GLN A 703 -20.38 28.82 -36.78
CA GLN A 703 -20.32 28.36 -38.17
C GLN A 703 -21.68 28.49 -38.87
N LYS A 704 -21.67 28.73 -40.19
CA LYS A 704 -22.88 28.94 -41.00
C LYS A 704 -23.90 27.81 -40.82
N LEU A 705 -23.45 26.56 -40.88
CA LEU A 705 -24.32 25.38 -40.70
C LEU A 705 -24.93 25.32 -39.29
N SER A 706 -24.14 25.67 -38.25
CA SER A 706 -24.62 25.76 -36.87
C SER A 706 -25.69 26.82 -36.68
N LYS A 707 -25.56 27.99 -37.34
CA LYS A 707 -26.58 29.05 -37.29
C LYS A 707 -27.89 28.60 -37.93
N ILE A 708 -27.83 27.91 -39.07
CA ILE A 708 -29.01 27.38 -39.78
C ILE A 708 -29.72 26.33 -38.92
N ARG A 709 -28.98 25.42 -38.28
CA ARG A 709 -29.53 24.36 -37.42
C ARG A 709 -29.78 24.78 -35.97
N ASN A 710 -29.59 26.06 -35.64
CA ASN A 710 -29.69 26.62 -34.30
C ASN A 710 -28.85 25.89 -33.22
N TYR A 711 -27.70 25.35 -33.63
CA TYR A 711 -26.77 24.72 -32.71
C TYR A 711 -26.07 25.76 -31.82
N LYS A 712 -26.29 25.64 -30.52
CA LYS A 712 -25.60 26.38 -29.46
C LYS A 712 -24.30 25.68 -29.02
N PRO A 713 -23.37 26.36 -28.31
CA PRO A 713 -22.12 25.75 -27.80
C PRO A 713 -22.31 24.44 -27.01
N LYS A 714 -23.47 24.24 -26.36
CA LYS A 714 -23.79 22.99 -25.65
C LYS A 714 -23.83 21.75 -26.55
N HIS A 715 -24.17 21.89 -27.83
CA HIS A 715 -24.23 20.77 -28.77
C HIS A 715 -22.85 20.26 -29.15
N PHE A 716 -21.83 21.11 -29.09
CA PHE A 716 -20.43 20.74 -29.31
C PHE A 716 -19.74 20.30 -28.02
N SER A 717 -20.50 19.90 -27.00
CA SER A 717 -19.97 19.36 -25.74
C SER A 717 -20.31 17.89 -25.62
N PHE A 718 -19.31 17.03 -25.46
CA PHE A 718 -19.55 15.60 -25.20
C PHE A 718 -20.10 15.36 -23.78
N ASN A 719 -20.03 16.36 -22.88
CA ASN A 719 -20.48 16.25 -21.49
C ASN A 719 -21.98 16.50 -21.28
N VAL A 720 -22.67 17.08 -22.26
CA VAL A 720 -24.04 17.57 -22.12
C VAL A 720 -24.95 16.92 -23.17
N GLU A 721 -26.19 16.65 -22.78
CA GLU A 721 -27.21 16.13 -23.70
C GLU A 721 -27.54 17.15 -24.81
N GLY A 722 -27.83 16.61 -25.99
CA GLY A 722 -28.06 17.41 -27.20
C GLY A 722 -27.24 16.85 -28.37
N GLY A 723 -25.92 17.08 -28.35
CA GLY A 723 -25.04 16.72 -29.47
C GLY A 723 -24.10 15.53 -29.25
N ARG A 724 -23.96 15.05 -28.01
CA ARG A 724 -23.18 13.83 -27.70
C ARG A 724 -23.89 12.56 -28.17
N CYS A 725 -23.14 11.47 -28.34
CA CYS A 725 -23.71 10.14 -28.57
C CYS A 725 -24.46 9.66 -27.31
N GLU A 726 -25.69 9.15 -27.48
CA GLU A 726 -26.54 8.74 -26.36
C GLU A 726 -26.16 7.36 -25.79
N VAL A 727 -25.55 6.48 -26.60
CA VAL A 727 -25.18 5.12 -26.17
C VAL A 727 -24.00 5.15 -25.20
N CYS A 728 -22.88 5.74 -25.62
CA CYS A 728 -21.72 5.92 -24.75
C CYS A 728 -21.82 7.16 -23.86
N LYS A 729 -22.92 7.93 -23.92
CA LYS A 729 -23.12 9.19 -23.19
C LYS A 729 -21.95 10.18 -23.31
N GLY A 730 -21.31 10.22 -24.47
CA GLY A 730 -20.16 11.09 -24.77
C GLY A 730 -18.78 10.55 -24.38
N GLU A 731 -18.67 9.33 -23.83
CA GLU A 731 -17.36 8.74 -23.49
C GLU A 731 -16.58 8.27 -24.74
N GLY A 732 -17.29 7.74 -25.75
CA GLY A 732 -16.71 7.15 -26.96
C GLY A 732 -16.48 5.64 -26.82
N GLU A 733 -16.53 5.14 -25.59
CA GLU A 733 -16.38 3.73 -25.23
C GLU A 733 -17.53 3.26 -24.33
N VAL A 734 -17.66 1.94 -24.19
CA VAL A 734 -18.60 1.27 -23.28
C VAL A 734 -17.81 0.30 -22.41
N THR A 735 -17.95 0.43 -21.09
CA THR A 735 -17.30 -0.45 -20.12
C THR A 735 -18.13 -1.70 -19.90
N ILE A 736 -17.49 -2.87 -19.98
CA ILE A 736 -18.05 -4.17 -19.67
C ILE A 736 -17.37 -4.67 -18.39
N GLU A 737 -18.16 -4.86 -17.34
CA GLU A 737 -17.68 -5.41 -16.07
C GLU A 737 -17.30 -6.90 -16.22
N MET A 738 -16.10 -7.26 -15.78
CA MET A 738 -15.58 -8.63 -15.83
C MET A 738 -15.46 -9.22 -14.42
N GLN A 739 -15.76 -10.51 -14.25
CA GLN A 739 -15.77 -11.13 -12.91
C GLN A 739 -14.36 -11.44 -12.34
N PHE A 740 -13.38 -11.75 -13.20
CA PHE A 740 -12.05 -12.22 -12.79
C PHE A 740 -10.89 -11.41 -13.40
N MET A 741 -11.22 -10.34 -14.12
CA MET A 741 -10.27 -9.51 -14.85
C MET A 741 -10.63 -8.03 -14.62
N ALA A 742 -9.71 -7.13 -14.98
CA ALA A 742 -10.05 -5.73 -15.07
C ALA A 742 -11.19 -5.51 -16.06
N ASP A 743 -12.04 -4.52 -15.78
CA ASP A 743 -13.13 -4.13 -16.67
C ASP A 743 -12.60 -3.82 -18.07
N VAL A 744 -13.37 -4.23 -19.07
CA VAL A 744 -12.98 -4.08 -20.47
C VAL A 744 -13.67 -2.87 -21.06
N HIS A 745 -12.90 -1.97 -21.65
CA HIS A 745 -13.41 -0.81 -22.39
C HIS A 745 -13.47 -1.15 -23.88
N LEU A 746 -14.66 -1.14 -24.46
CA LEU A 746 -14.86 -1.36 -25.90
C LEU A 746 -15.24 -0.05 -26.59
N GLU A 747 -14.72 0.15 -27.80
CA GLU A 747 -15.15 1.27 -28.64
C GLU A 747 -16.67 1.23 -28.88
N CYS A 748 -17.34 2.39 -28.84
CA CYS A 748 -18.77 2.45 -29.03
C CYS A 748 -19.16 2.25 -30.49
N ASP A 749 -19.84 1.16 -30.81
CA ASP A 749 -20.31 0.79 -32.16
C ASP A 749 -21.21 1.83 -32.86
N VAL A 750 -21.84 2.74 -32.11
CA VAL A 750 -22.77 3.74 -32.68
C VAL A 750 -22.05 4.99 -33.15
N CYS A 751 -21.05 5.45 -32.41
CA CYS A 751 -20.29 6.65 -32.76
C CYS A 751 -18.88 6.34 -33.30
N ASN A 752 -18.45 5.08 -33.26
CA ASN A 752 -17.09 4.63 -33.58
C ASN A 752 -16.05 5.50 -32.87
N GLY A 753 -16.17 5.59 -31.54
CA GLY A 753 -15.26 6.38 -30.71
C GLY A 753 -15.46 7.90 -30.75
N LYS A 754 -16.20 8.46 -31.72
CA LYS A 754 -16.26 9.91 -31.97
C LYS A 754 -17.02 10.75 -30.95
N ARG A 755 -17.67 10.14 -29.95
CA ARG A 755 -18.40 10.82 -28.84
C ARG A 755 -19.61 11.69 -29.21
N PHE A 756 -19.84 12.01 -30.49
CA PHE A 756 -20.90 12.91 -30.97
C PHE A 756 -21.89 12.23 -31.91
N LYS A 757 -23.06 12.86 -32.09
CA LYS A 757 -24.03 12.49 -33.13
C LYS A 757 -23.48 12.88 -34.51
N LYS A 758 -23.81 12.08 -35.53
CA LYS A 758 -23.37 12.31 -36.92
C LYS A 758 -23.68 13.73 -37.42
N GLU A 759 -24.86 14.25 -37.09
CA GLU A 759 -25.31 15.59 -37.48
C GLU A 759 -24.45 16.74 -36.93
N VAL A 760 -23.83 16.54 -35.75
CA VAL A 760 -22.93 17.53 -35.12
C VAL A 760 -21.57 17.51 -35.82
N LEU A 761 -21.10 16.34 -36.24
CA LEU A 761 -19.83 16.14 -36.93
C LEU A 761 -19.82 16.71 -38.36
N GLU A 762 -21.00 16.99 -38.93
CA GLU A 762 -21.13 17.68 -40.23
C GLU A 762 -20.70 19.15 -40.16
N VAL A 763 -20.74 19.77 -38.97
CA VAL A 763 -20.24 21.12 -38.78
C VAL A 763 -18.72 21.09 -38.75
N LYS A 764 -18.11 21.83 -39.69
CA LYS A 764 -16.66 21.91 -39.83
C LYS A 764 -16.17 23.35 -39.71
N PHE A 765 -14.97 23.51 -39.14
CA PHE A 765 -14.16 24.71 -39.20
C PHE A 765 -12.89 24.37 -39.97
N ASP A 766 -12.65 25.07 -41.07
CA ASP A 766 -11.51 24.84 -41.97
C ASP A 766 -11.29 23.34 -42.30
N GLY A 767 -12.38 22.68 -42.74
CA GLY A 767 -12.36 21.26 -43.13
C GLY A 767 -12.42 20.23 -41.98
N LYS A 768 -12.21 20.64 -40.72
CA LYS A 768 -12.18 19.75 -39.53
C LYS A 768 -13.46 19.84 -38.69
N SER A 769 -14.00 18.70 -38.28
CA SER A 769 -15.11 18.61 -37.33
C SER A 769 -14.65 18.79 -35.88
N ILE A 770 -15.59 18.88 -34.93
CA ILE A 770 -15.25 19.02 -33.51
C ILE A 770 -14.45 17.82 -32.98
N ASP A 771 -14.74 16.62 -33.47
CA ASP A 771 -14.00 15.39 -33.15
C ASP A 771 -12.57 15.43 -33.72
N ASP A 772 -12.43 15.86 -34.97
CA ASP A 772 -11.11 16.03 -35.60
C ASP A 772 -10.24 17.01 -34.81
N ILE A 773 -10.81 18.13 -34.34
CA ILE A 773 -10.11 19.11 -33.48
C ILE A 773 -9.70 18.49 -32.14
N LEU A 774 -10.57 17.70 -31.51
CA LEU A 774 -10.27 17.04 -30.24
C LEU A 774 -9.18 15.97 -30.38
N ASN A 775 -9.02 15.38 -31.56
CA ASN A 775 -7.99 14.38 -31.86
C ASN A 775 -6.66 14.98 -32.33
N LEU A 776 -6.57 16.32 -32.49
CA LEU A 776 -5.29 16.99 -32.73
C LEU A 776 -4.40 16.91 -31.50
N THR A 777 -3.11 16.75 -31.74
CA THR A 777 -2.09 17.01 -30.73
C THR A 777 -2.08 18.50 -30.37
N ILE A 778 -1.57 18.86 -29.20
CA ILE A 778 -1.46 20.25 -28.78
C ILE A 778 -0.57 21.04 -29.76
N ASP A 779 0.51 20.44 -30.27
CA ASP A 779 1.36 21.06 -31.28
C ASP A 779 0.57 21.38 -32.56
N ASP A 780 -0.10 20.37 -33.12
CA ASP A 780 -0.90 20.54 -34.34
C ASP A 780 -2.05 21.53 -34.11
N ALA A 781 -2.63 21.57 -32.91
CA ALA A 781 -3.71 22.49 -32.59
C ALA A 781 -3.22 23.93 -32.47
N VAL A 782 -2.08 24.17 -31.82
CA VAL A 782 -1.47 25.51 -31.73
C VAL A 782 -1.15 26.04 -33.12
N GLU A 783 -0.55 25.21 -33.98
CA GLU A 783 -0.27 25.55 -35.37
C GLU A 783 -1.57 25.84 -36.14
N PHE A 784 -2.52 24.90 -36.13
CA PHE A 784 -3.80 25.02 -36.82
C PHE A 784 -4.59 26.28 -36.44
N PHE A 785 -4.67 26.62 -35.15
CA PHE A 785 -5.39 27.84 -34.71
C PHE A 785 -4.60 29.13 -34.97
N SER A 786 -3.27 29.06 -35.05
CA SER A 786 -2.43 30.22 -35.42
C SER A 786 -2.55 30.54 -36.90
N GLU A 787 -2.47 29.53 -37.77
CA GLU A 787 -2.64 29.67 -39.23
C GLU A 787 -4.02 30.18 -39.59
N ASN A 788 -5.06 29.70 -38.90
CA ASN A 788 -6.45 30.13 -39.09
C ASN A 788 -6.82 31.43 -38.35
N LEU A 789 -5.83 32.20 -37.86
CA LEU A 789 -6.00 33.51 -37.22
C LEU A 789 -6.88 33.52 -35.95
N VAL A 790 -7.01 32.37 -35.25
CA VAL A 790 -7.74 32.24 -33.98
C VAL A 790 -6.76 32.34 -32.80
N THR A 791 -6.10 33.49 -32.71
CA THR A 791 -4.96 33.74 -31.78
C THR A 791 -5.31 33.54 -30.31
N LYS A 792 -6.55 33.85 -29.90
CA LYS A 792 -7.02 33.66 -28.52
C LYS A 792 -6.95 32.20 -28.05
N ILE A 793 -7.30 31.25 -28.93
CA ILE A 793 -7.26 29.82 -28.61
C ILE A 793 -5.80 29.35 -28.62
N ALA A 794 -5.03 29.71 -29.65
CA ALA A 794 -3.61 29.37 -29.74
C ALA A 794 -2.81 29.83 -28.51
N GLN A 795 -3.02 31.05 -28.03
CA GLN A 795 -2.36 31.58 -26.82
C GLN A 795 -2.75 30.84 -25.54
N LYS A 796 -3.98 30.31 -25.45
CA LYS A 796 -4.40 29.47 -24.31
C LYS A 796 -3.78 28.07 -24.34
N LEU A 797 -3.56 27.53 -25.54
CA LEU A 797 -2.95 26.21 -25.74
C LEU A 797 -1.42 26.25 -25.58
N LYS A 798 -0.77 27.37 -25.93
CA LYS A 798 0.70 27.52 -25.95
C LYS A 798 1.39 27.09 -24.64
N PRO A 799 0.89 27.42 -23.45
CA PRO A 799 1.53 26.96 -22.21
C PRO A 799 1.54 25.43 -22.03
N LEU A 800 0.60 24.69 -22.63
CA LEU A 800 0.65 23.21 -22.61
C LEU A 800 1.82 22.70 -23.48
N GLN A 801 2.08 23.35 -24.61
CA GLN A 801 3.25 23.05 -25.45
C GLN A 801 4.55 23.40 -24.71
N ASP A 802 4.62 24.56 -24.06
CA ASP A 802 5.83 25.03 -23.36
C ASP A 802 6.25 24.13 -22.19
N VAL A 803 5.29 23.49 -21.51
CA VAL A 803 5.57 22.50 -20.45
C VAL A 803 5.90 21.09 -21.00
N GLY A 804 5.99 20.94 -22.32
CA GLY A 804 6.37 19.68 -22.98
C GLY A 804 5.23 18.70 -23.24
N LEU A 805 3.96 19.15 -23.25
CA LEU A 805 2.80 18.30 -23.56
C LEU A 805 2.33 18.41 -25.01
N GLY A 806 3.18 18.89 -25.91
CA GLY A 806 2.85 19.09 -27.33
C GLY A 806 2.22 17.86 -28.00
N TYR A 807 2.66 16.67 -27.62
CA TYR A 807 2.20 15.39 -28.17
C TYR A 807 0.81 14.92 -27.68
N VAL A 808 0.31 15.46 -26.56
CA VAL A 808 -0.95 15.01 -25.97
C VAL A 808 -2.12 15.52 -26.81
N GLN A 809 -3.12 14.68 -27.04
CA GLN A 809 -4.31 15.11 -27.80
C GLN A 809 -5.21 16.01 -26.94
N LEU A 810 -5.82 17.03 -27.55
CA LEU A 810 -6.70 17.98 -26.84
C LEU A 810 -7.84 17.28 -26.07
N GLY A 811 -8.43 16.26 -26.69
CA GLY A 811 -9.55 15.48 -26.19
C GLY A 811 -9.15 14.21 -25.43
N GLN A 812 -7.85 13.95 -25.22
CA GLN A 812 -7.37 12.77 -24.50
C GLN A 812 -7.93 12.74 -23.09
N SER A 813 -8.38 11.57 -22.66
CA SER A 813 -9.01 11.44 -21.34
C SER A 813 -7.99 11.63 -20.22
N SER A 814 -8.33 12.40 -19.19
CA SER A 814 -7.47 12.62 -18.03
C SER A 814 -7.15 11.35 -17.25
N SER A 815 -7.96 10.29 -17.36
CA SER A 815 -7.69 8.98 -16.75
C SER A 815 -6.59 8.19 -17.47
N THR A 816 -6.33 8.51 -18.75
CA THR A 816 -5.28 7.90 -19.57
C THR A 816 -3.95 8.64 -19.52
N LEU A 817 -3.92 9.80 -18.84
CA LEU A 817 -2.70 10.58 -18.64
C LEU A 817 -1.89 10.00 -17.48
N SER A 818 -0.58 9.97 -17.65
CA SER A 818 0.38 9.70 -16.57
C SER A 818 0.30 10.77 -15.48
N GLY A 819 0.77 10.43 -14.27
CA GLY A 819 0.85 11.39 -13.15
C GLY A 819 1.66 12.65 -13.49
N GLY A 820 2.78 12.48 -14.21
CA GLY A 820 3.63 13.59 -14.66
C GLY A 820 2.97 14.46 -15.76
N GLU A 821 2.20 13.88 -16.67
CA GLU A 821 1.40 14.67 -17.63
C GLU A 821 0.32 15.47 -16.91
N ALA A 822 -0.37 14.84 -15.96
CA ALA A 822 -1.39 15.47 -15.14
C ALA A 822 -0.83 16.69 -14.38
N GLN A 823 0.36 16.56 -13.80
CA GLN A 823 1.05 17.63 -13.10
C GLN A 823 1.44 18.79 -14.04
N ARG A 824 1.94 18.49 -15.23
CA ARG A 824 2.31 19.50 -16.24
C ARG A 824 1.09 20.28 -16.77
N ILE A 825 -0.07 19.64 -16.91
CA ILE A 825 -1.32 20.36 -17.27
C ILE A 825 -1.71 21.35 -16.16
N LYS A 826 -1.62 20.94 -14.88
CA LYS A 826 -1.85 21.83 -13.74
C LYS A 826 -0.89 23.04 -13.83
N LEU A 827 0.40 22.79 -14.04
CA LEU A 827 1.43 23.83 -14.21
C LEU A 827 1.09 24.81 -15.35
N ALA A 828 0.75 24.31 -16.53
CA ALA A 828 0.37 25.13 -17.68
C ALA A 828 -0.82 26.05 -17.38
N SER A 829 -1.82 25.57 -16.63
CA SER A 829 -2.99 26.38 -16.26
C SER A 829 -2.65 27.63 -15.43
N PHE A 830 -1.56 27.59 -14.65
CA PHE A 830 -1.06 28.75 -13.90
C PHE A 830 -0.25 29.70 -14.78
N LEU A 831 0.51 29.17 -15.74
CA LEU A 831 1.22 29.99 -16.72
C LEU A 831 0.26 30.81 -17.59
N VAL A 832 -0.91 30.25 -17.95
CA VAL A 832 -1.99 30.94 -18.69
C VAL A 832 -2.54 32.16 -17.94
N LYS A 833 -2.56 32.15 -16.60
CA LYS A 833 -3.12 33.25 -15.80
C LYS A 833 -2.29 34.55 -15.87
N GLY A 834 -1.10 34.52 -16.47
CA GLY A 834 -0.28 35.71 -16.70
C GLY A 834 0.42 36.24 -15.44
N ASN A 835 0.83 37.51 -15.44
CA ASN A 835 1.49 38.15 -14.31
C ASN A 835 0.43 38.67 -13.32
N THR A 836 0.13 37.91 -12.28
CA THR A 836 -0.82 38.31 -11.24
C THR A 836 -0.10 39.11 -10.15
N LYS A 837 -0.81 40.09 -9.58
CA LYS A 837 -0.34 40.81 -8.37
C LYS A 837 -0.18 39.82 -7.21
N ASP A 838 -1.08 38.85 -7.13
CA ASP A 838 -1.08 37.81 -6.12
C ASP A 838 -0.01 36.75 -6.44
N LYS A 839 0.89 36.52 -5.47
CA LYS A 839 1.95 35.52 -5.56
C LYS A 839 1.52 34.23 -4.85
N ALA A 840 2.06 33.13 -5.34
CA ALA A 840 1.68 31.79 -4.92
C ALA A 840 2.92 30.98 -4.51
N LEU A 841 2.72 30.09 -3.55
CA LEU A 841 3.65 29.03 -3.19
C LEU A 841 3.20 27.75 -3.88
N PHE A 842 4.01 27.25 -4.81
CA PHE A 842 3.79 25.96 -5.46
C PHE A 842 4.59 24.89 -4.74
N ILE A 843 3.94 23.76 -4.48
CA ILE A 843 4.56 22.59 -3.88
C ILE A 843 4.37 21.43 -4.86
N PHE A 844 5.46 20.87 -5.36
CA PHE A 844 5.45 19.73 -6.27
C PHE A 844 5.94 18.47 -5.56
N ASP A 845 5.19 17.38 -5.74
CA ASP A 845 5.57 16.05 -5.27
C ASP A 845 6.15 15.27 -6.46
N GLU A 846 7.46 15.00 -6.41
CA GLU A 846 8.24 14.22 -7.37
C GLU A 846 7.96 14.56 -8.85
N PRO A 847 8.23 15.80 -9.32
CA PRO A 847 7.78 16.24 -10.64
C PRO A 847 8.61 15.73 -11.81
N THR A 848 9.75 15.09 -11.57
CA THR A 848 10.57 14.48 -12.63
C THR A 848 10.20 13.02 -12.92
N THR A 849 9.15 12.52 -12.27
CA THR A 849 8.59 11.19 -12.48
C THR A 849 8.22 10.97 -13.94
N GLY A 850 8.83 9.95 -14.56
CA GLY A 850 8.63 9.58 -15.97
C GLY A 850 9.09 10.60 -17.00
N LEU A 851 10.02 11.49 -16.62
CA LEU A 851 10.60 12.47 -17.53
C LEU A 851 11.98 12.03 -18.01
N HIS A 852 12.17 12.10 -19.32
CA HIS A 852 13.51 12.02 -19.91
C HIS A 852 14.32 13.27 -19.55
N PHE A 853 15.65 13.21 -19.61
CA PHE A 853 16.56 14.34 -19.33
C PHE A 853 16.14 15.65 -20.02
N HIS A 854 15.78 15.56 -21.30
CA HIS A 854 15.29 16.71 -22.06
C HIS A 854 13.98 17.30 -21.55
N ASP A 855 13.06 16.46 -21.05
CA ASP A 855 11.80 16.91 -20.49
C ASP A 855 12.00 17.56 -19.11
N ILE A 856 12.97 17.09 -18.32
CA ILE A 856 13.40 17.73 -17.07
C ILE A 856 13.90 19.16 -17.35
N GLN A 857 14.66 19.36 -18.44
CA GLN A 857 15.12 20.68 -18.84
C GLN A 857 13.96 21.64 -19.15
N LYS A 858 12.92 21.18 -19.87
CA LYS A 858 11.69 21.95 -20.15
C LYS A 858 10.90 22.26 -18.88
N LEU A 859 10.83 21.30 -17.95
CA LEU A 859 10.19 21.50 -16.66
C LEU A 859 10.91 22.59 -15.84
N LEU A 860 12.25 22.53 -15.77
CA LEU A 860 13.05 23.55 -15.09
C LEU A 860 12.88 24.93 -15.71
N ALA A 861 12.80 25.04 -17.04
CA ALA A 861 12.48 26.30 -17.72
C ALA A 861 11.11 26.85 -17.28
N SER A 862 10.11 25.99 -17.14
CA SER A 862 8.78 26.37 -16.65
C SER A 862 8.79 26.80 -15.17
N PHE A 863 9.58 26.14 -14.33
CA PHE A 863 9.79 26.54 -12.92
C PHE A 863 10.45 27.91 -12.82
N ASN A 864 11.51 28.13 -13.60
CA ASN A 864 12.18 29.43 -13.65
C ASN A 864 11.21 30.53 -14.10
N ALA A 865 10.39 30.29 -15.12
CA ALA A 865 9.38 31.25 -15.57
C ALA A 865 8.34 31.62 -14.50
N LEU A 866 8.00 30.70 -13.59
CA LEU A 866 7.15 31.00 -12.43
C LEU A 866 7.91 31.79 -11.35
N ILE A 867 9.14 31.40 -11.04
CA ILE A 867 9.98 32.08 -10.04
C ILE A 867 10.27 33.52 -10.47
N ASP A 868 10.53 33.76 -11.76
CA ASP A 868 10.78 35.09 -12.33
C ASP A 868 9.55 36.01 -12.25
N LYS A 869 8.34 35.44 -12.20
CA LYS A 869 7.09 36.17 -11.90
C LYS A 869 6.92 36.44 -10.40
N GLY A 870 7.85 36.02 -9.55
CA GLY A 870 7.84 36.21 -8.10
C GLY A 870 7.14 35.11 -7.32
N HIS A 871 6.81 33.97 -7.94
CA HIS A 871 6.30 32.81 -7.21
C HIS A 871 7.42 32.08 -6.44
N SER A 872 7.04 31.22 -5.50
CA SER A 872 7.97 30.36 -4.75
C SER A 872 7.68 28.91 -5.10
N ILE A 873 8.72 28.09 -5.26
CA ILE A 873 8.57 26.67 -5.61
C ILE A 873 9.29 25.81 -4.58
N ILE A 874 8.57 24.83 -4.06
CA ILE A 874 9.09 23.78 -3.19
C ILE A 874 8.87 22.46 -3.91
N VAL A 875 9.89 21.61 -3.97
CA VAL A 875 9.84 20.33 -4.66
C VAL A 875 10.32 19.22 -3.74
N ILE A 876 9.59 18.11 -3.67
CA ILE A 876 10.12 16.85 -3.12
C ILE A 876 10.74 16.09 -4.28
N GLU A 877 12.03 15.75 -4.22
CA GLU A 877 12.68 15.07 -5.34
C GLU A 877 13.87 14.20 -4.94
N HIS A 878 14.17 13.24 -5.81
CA HIS A 878 15.28 12.30 -5.75
C HIS A 878 16.24 12.40 -6.95
N ASN A 879 15.76 12.93 -8.08
CA ASN A 879 16.52 13.10 -9.31
C ASN A 879 17.61 14.17 -9.16
N ILE A 880 18.87 13.73 -9.32
CA ILE A 880 20.06 14.57 -9.13
C ILE A 880 20.13 15.73 -10.14
N GLU A 881 19.59 15.56 -11.36
CA GLU A 881 19.58 16.60 -12.40
C GLU A 881 18.69 17.79 -12.01
N LEU A 882 17.61 17.56 -11.27
CA LEU A 882 16.79 18.65 -10.71
C LEU A 882 17.44 19.21 -9.43
N ILE A 883 17.92 18.34 -8.55
CA ILE A 883 18.50 18.73 -7.25
C ILE A 883 19.70 19.65 -7.44
N LYS A 884 20.57 19.38 -8.42
CA LYS A 884 21.73 20.25 -8.72
C LYS A 884 21.33 21.66 -9.20
N CYS A 885 20.10 21.85 -9.67
CA CYS A 885 19.55 23.14 -10.08
C CYS A 885 18.84 23.90 -8.94
N ALA A 886 18.68 23.29 -7.76
CA ALA A 886 18.01 23.91 -6.62
C ALA A 886 18.75 25.14 -6.09
N ASP A 887 18.03 26.16 -5.66
CA ASP A 887 18.63 27.30 -4.95
C ASP A 887 18.92 26.95 -3.48
N TYR A 888 18.10 26.08 -2.89
CA TYR A 888 18.20 25.64 -1.50
C TYR A 888 17.77 24.17 -1.38
N ILE A 889 18.48 23.38 -0.58
CA ILE A 889 18.18 21.97 -0.30
C ILE A 889 17.88 21.79 1.19
N ILE A 890 16.91 20.93 1.48
CA ILE A 890 16.63 20.37 2.80
C ILE A 890 16.78 18.85 2.67
N ASP A 891 17.76 18.25 3.36
CA ASP A 891 18.01 16.80 3.31
C ASP A 891 17.55 16.13 4.61
N LEU A 892 16.67 15.13 4.47
CA LEU A 892 15.99 14.48 5.59
C LEU A 892 16.34 13.00 5.70
N GLY A 893 16.79 12.61 6.89
CA GLY A 893 16.99 11.25 7.36
C GLY A 893 18.03 10.44 6.58
N LEU A 894 18.88 9.72 7.31
CA LEU A 894 19.75 8.72 6.69
C LEU A 894 18.95 7.48 6.30
N GLU A 895 18.00 7.06 7.13
CA GLU A 895 17.20 5.86 6.93
C GLU A 895 15.69 6.19 6.95
N GLY A 896 14.86 5.23 6.54
CA GLY A 896 13.40 5.34 6.57
C GLY A 896 12.75 4.98 7.91
N GLY A 897 11.47 5.33 8.08
CA GLY A 897 10.65 4.94 9.23
C GLY A 897 11.20 5.43 10.57
N LYS A 898 11.28 4.54 11.56
CA LYS A 898 11.61 4.89 12.96
C LYS A 898 12.99 5.57 13.10
N ASN A 899 13.95 5.19 12.26
CA ASN A 899 15.32 5.72 12.26
C ASN A 899 15.49 6.96 11.38
N GLY A 900 14.44 7.38 10.66
CA GLY A 900 14.40 8.60 9.87
C GLY A 900 13.99 9.84 10.65
N GLY A 901 13.51 10.85 9.91
CA GLY A 901 12.87 12.05 10.46
C GLY A 901 13.80 13.09 11.10
N LYS A 902 15.12 12.92 10.95
CA LYS A 902 16.12 13.91 11.36
C LYS A 902 16.45 14.84 10.19
N LEU A 903 16.69 16.12 10.48
CA LEU A 903 17.27 17.04 9.52
C LEU A 903 18.78 16.78 9.45
N ILE A 904 19.27 16.37 8.28
CA ILE A 904 20.69 16.08 8.05
C ILE A 904 21.41 17.34 7.58
N PHE A 905 20.77 18.10 6.69
CA PHE A 905 21.35 19.30 6.12
C PHE A 905 20.27 20.28 5.65
N GLN A 906 20.60 21.57 5.70
CA GLN A 906 19.87 22.63 4.99
C GLN A 906 20.85 23.68 4.49
N GLY A 907 20.72 24.13 3.23
CA GLY A 907 21.68 25.05 2.61
C GLY A 907 21.72 24.93 1.10
N THR A 908 22.83 25.33 0.48
CA THR A 908 23.01 25.23 -0.99
C THR A 908 23.45 23.83 -1.44
N PRO A 909 23.24 23.45 -2.71
CA PRO A 909 23.76 22.19 -3.27
C PRO A 909 25.27 22.00 -3.11
N GLU A 910 26.06 23.05 -3.26
CA GLU A 910 27.52 23.02 -3.11
C GLU A 910 27.95 22.73 -1.67
N GLU A 911 27.21 23.26 -0.69
CA GLU A 911 27.44 22.98 0.73
C GLU A 911 27.01 21.55 1.08
N LEU A 912 25.89 21.05 0.54
CA LEU A 912 25.46 19.67 0.73
C LEU A 912 26.49 18.67 0.20
N ALA A 913 27.04 18.91 -0.98
CA ALA A 913 28.04 18.04 -1.60
C ALA A 913 29.32 17.85 -0.75
N ARG A 914 29.59 18.76 0.19
CA ARG A 914 30.71 18.67 1.15
C ARG A 914 30.34 17.94 2.44
N ASN A 915 29.06 17.66 2.66
CA ASN A 915 28.58 16.96 3.84
C ASN A 915 28.91 15.46 3.75
N LYS A 916 29.60 14.92 4.76
CA LYS A 916 30.02 13.51 4.81
C LYS A 916 28.95 12.55 5.32
N GLU A 917 27.93 13.07 5.99
CA GLU A 917 26.87 12.25 6.57
C GLU A 917 25.76 11.95 5.56
N SER A 918 25.42 12.92 4.71
CA SER A 918 24.32 12.78 3.74
C SER A 918 24.63 11.75 2.64
N TYR A 919 23.66 10.86 2.39
CA TYR A 919 23.74 9.96 1.22
C TYR A 919 23.56 10.70 -0.10
N THR A 920 22.78 11.79 -0.12
CA THR A 920 22.55 12.62 -1.30
C THR A 920 23.84 13.31 -1.75
N ALA A 921 24.72 13.67 -0.80
CA ALA A 921 25.95 14.41 -1.06
C ALA A 921 26.89 13.72 -2.05
N LYS A 922 27.06 12.38 -1.95
CA LYS A 922 27.93 11.61 -2.84
C LYS A 922 27.50 11.75 -4.31
N TYR A 923 26.23 11.48 -4.60
CA TYR A 923 25.69 11.52 -5.96
C TYR A 923 25.62 12.95 -6.50
N LEU A 924 25.32 13.92 -5.64
CA LEU A 924 25.30 15.33 -6.02
C LEU A 924 26.70 15.84 -6.38
N ALA A 925 27.74 15.42 -5.64
CA ALA A 925 29.12 15.83 -5.90
C ALA A 925 29.63 15.34 -7.26
N GLU A 926 29.17 14.18 -7.74
CA GLU A 926 29.55 13.63 -9.06
C GLU A 926 29.01 14.47 -10.23
N LYS A 927 27.86 15.15 -10.05
CA LYS A 927 27.21 15.98 -11.08
C LYS A 927 27.49 17.49 -10.94
N LEU A 928 28.13 17.92 -9.84
CA LEU A 928 28.58 19.30 -9.67
C LEU A 928 30.03 19.45 -10.16
N VAL A 929 30.25 20.29 -11.17
CA VAL A 929 31.60 20.69 -11.58
C VAL A 929 32.05 21.84 -10.68
N PHE A 930 33.04 21.57 -9.83
CA PHE A 930 33.65 22.58 -8.95
C PHE A 930 34.67 23.46 -9.67
#